data_AF-A0A8H9TCQ4-F1
#
_entry.id   AF-A0A8H9TCQ4-F1
#
_cell.length_a   1.000
_cell.length_b   1.000
_cell.length_c   1.000
_cell.angle_alpha   90.00
_cell.angle_beta   90.00
_cell.angle_gamma   90.00
#
_symmetry.space_group_name_H-M   'P 1'
#
loop_
_entity.id
_entity.type
_entity.pdbx_description
1 polymer ?
#
loop_
_entity_poly.entity_id
_entity_poly.type
_entity_poly.pdbx_seq_one_letter_code
_entity_poly.pdbx_strand_id
1 'polypeptide(L)'
;MKKRLLGLIIIAALAVYLFKTQPNTAAVEQTNVAAPNATEPNLVNKKQPVEGTPLRIVTDLKKDIRLCRDQSQQQHIKINNLNQSLVSFFVSELKKGTSVPTLLKYATLSGIYKRQYIAFLRDAIVAEQKQQLSITSSLDELANWQGIEAIKGFTNEKVKEMIQQLGDNKHSPPGLTLSVPLDENVQKETLYALLNNTDTFTTYSKTFIKLEGSEVISPATLFVLNANKFTPKEFEQAISSNQFTVNELATAIKNNIPNEYIFALMKQVPALDALPLYEENSVLYNMADIAVSQFNLPLVKALQQLGVTPTNRPGLFTGLDVAIVNLPRSGNLTPAPLDAKHTQMLDYLTEQGYKAHSGNANDDLNGKGVSFVSDFIYQQGAYINGQENPEQYAYFSPIGKIDNATLPQVSEPDDSEISQFLQEIQLKKEELNSYSSNCSQLPKKLFAAQKLIQDRDAYAKVREIEKEYGSNFEDVLQDIDPVLVNYWWNTLAGRTSSDRSDNVFREYLAKKEFKKALEYSQTTPLNQTETNVLFIRLLENPYDLVPIWNSRTLPVPPKDLVRLSWFPLKKWQELAQLGFDFSITDIRGRDVYIQAASSSVEVVQFLIDNKIPTVPSKLGVDILDLALEQSYTQGELSPMVPLALQLVEKFEPNHFSRVARLKTFYPEVYQQLVQLNHALKPAEGTELNHYIFNNH
;
A
#
# COMPACT_ATOMS: atom_id res chain seq x y z
N MET A 1 -32.13 -25.95 -13.33
CA MET A 1 -30.90 -25.52 -14.02
C MET A 1 -30.12 -24.38 -13.33
N LYS A 2 -30.72 -23.51 -12.50
CA LYS A 2 -29.98 -22.45 -11.76
C LYS A 2 -29.10 -22.92 -10.57
N LYS A 3 -29.37 -24.10 -9.98
CA LYS A 3 -28.60 -24.65 -8.84
C LYS A 3 -27.21 -25.24 -9.18
N ARG A 4 -26.93 -25.55 -10.47
CA ARG A 4 -25.63 -26.07 -10.92
C ARG A 4 -24.64 -24.96 -11.32
N LEU A 5 -25.13 -23.75 -11.60
CA LEU A 5 -24.30 -22.67 -12.16
C LEU A 5 -23.36 -22.06 -11.12
N LEU A 6 -23.77 -21.91 -9.85
CA LEU A 6 -22.92 -21.32 -8.81
C LEU A 6 -21.79 -22.24 -8.34
N GLY A 7 -22.03 -23.56 -8.25
CA GLY A 7 -20.97 -24.52 -7.93
C GLY A 7 -19.86 -24.53 -8.98
N LEU A 8 -20.24 -24.41 -10.26
CA LEU A 8 -19.30 -24.26 -11.38
C LEU A 8 -18.53 -22.93 -11.34
N ILE A 9 -19.12 -21.84 -10.83
CA ILE A 9 -18.44 -20.53 -10.72
C ILE A 9 -17.38 -20.55 -9.62
N ILE A 10 -17.65 -21.18 -8.47
CA ILE A 10 -16.68 -21.30 -7.37
C ILE A 10 -15.52 -22.22 -7.79
N ILE A 11 -15.82 -23.36 -8.42
CA ILE A 11 -14.81 -24.29 -8.95
C ILE A 11 -14.00 -23.62 -10.08
N ALA A 12 -14.63 -22.84 -10.96
CA ALA A 12 -13.92 -22.11 -12.02
C ALA A 12 -13.04 -20.97 -11.46
N ALA A 13 -13.47 -20.26 -10.42
CA ALA A 13 -12.66 -19.22 -9.78
C ALA A 13 -11.43 -19.81 -9.06
N LEU A 14 -11.59 -20.94 -8.37
CA LEU A 14 -10.49 -21.70 -7.76
C LEU A 14 -9.55 -22.28 -8.81
N ALA A 15 -10.07 -22.86 -9.90
CA ALA A 15 -9.27 -23.38 -11.00
C ALA A 15 -8.48 -22.26 -11.71
N VAL A 16 -9.09 -21.10 -11.98
CA VAL A 16 -8.40 -19.95 -12.60
C VAL A 16 -7.33 -19.37 -11.67
N TYR A 17 -7.56 -19.35 -10.36
CA TYR A 17 -6.57 -18.90 -9.39
C TYR A 17 -5.39 -19.89 -9.26
N LEU A 18 -5.66 -21.20 -9.20
CA LEU A 18 -4.63 -22.25 -9.17
C LEU A 18 -3.82 -22.29 -10.49
N PHE A 19 -4.46 -22.08 -11.65
CA PHE A 19 -3.77 -21.99 -12.94
C PHE A 19 -2.93 -20.72 -13.09
N LYS A 20 -3.29 -19.61 -12.44
CA LYS A 20 -2.49 -18.37 -12.48
C LYS A 20 -1.33 -18.34 -11.50
N THR A 21 -1.34 -19.18 -10.46
CA THR A 21 -0.36 -19.15 -9.37
C THR A 21 0.57 -20.37 -9.33
N GLN A 22 0.36 -21.38 -10.17
CA GLN A 22 1.37 -22.40 -10.41
C GLN A 22 2.61 -21.77 -11.08
N PRO A 23 3.83 -21.94 -10.54
CA PRO A 23 5.02 -21.76 -11.37
C PRO A 23 4.93 -22.79 -12.49
N ASN A 24 4.96 -22.33 -13.75
CA ASN A 24 4.99 -23.18 -14.93
C ASN A 24 6.11 -24.22 -14.79
N THR A 25 5.76 -25.40 -14.31
CA THR A 25 6.58 -26.61 -14.39
C THR A 25 5.92 -27.49 -15.43
N ALA A 26 5.96 -27.02 -16.68
CA ALA A 26 5.80 -27.92 -17.80
C ALA A 26 7.06 -28.79 -17.83
N ALA A 27 6.90 -30.07 -17.50
CA ALA A 27 7.87 -31.09 -17.83
C ALA A 27 8.02 -31.13 -19.35
N VAL A 28 9.14 -30.59 -19.84
CA VAL A 28 9.52 -30.71 -21.25
C VAL A 28 10.27 -32.04 -21.38
N GLU A 29 9.66 -32.98 -22.09
CA GLU A 29 10.34 -34.15 -22.65
C GLU A 29 11.59 -33.67 -23.41
N GLN A 30 12.75 -34.17 -22.98
CA GLN A 30 14.01 -34.00 -23.72
C GLN A 30 13.95 -34.80 -25.02
N THR A 31 13.35 -34.24 -26.05
CA THR A 31 13.67 -34.61 -27.44
C THR A 31 15.00 -33.98 -27.81
N ASN A 32 16.04 -34.82 -27.86
CA ASN A 32 17.34 -34.52 -28.45
C ASN A 32 17.17 -34.10 -29.92
N VAL A 33 17.13 -32.80 -30.18
CA VAL A 33 17.37 -32.22 -31.50
C VAL A 33 18.50 -31.23 -31.35
N ALA A 34 19.60 -31.52 -32.05
CA ALA A 34 20.86 -30.82 -31.99
C ALA A 34 20.69 -29.30 -32.12
N ALA A 35 21.09 -28.56 -31.10
CA ALA A 35 21.22 -27.12 -31.15
C ALA A 35 22.34 -26.73 -32.14
N PRO A 36 22.13 -25.75 -33.04
CA PRO A 36 23.23 -25.16 -33.78
C PRO A 36 24.13 -24.42 -32.79
N ASN A 37 25.43 -24.70 -32.85
CA ASN A 37 26.47 -24.02 -32.07
C ASN A 37 26.38 -22.49 -32.24
N ALA A 38 25.69 -21.82 -31.32
CA ALA A 38 25.85 -20.41 -31.06
C ALA A 38 26.74 -20.30 -29.82
N THR A 39 28.04 -20.19 -30.07
CA THR A 39 29.04 -19.85 -29.07
C THR A 39 28.59 -18.61 -28.32
N GLU A 40 28.30 -18.74 -27.02
CA GLU A 40 28.19 -17.59 -26.12
C GLU A 40 29.45 -16.72 -26.33
N PRO A 41 29.32 -15.41 -26.60
CA PRO A 41 30.48 -14.55 -26.57
C PRO A 41 30.98 -14.52 -25.12
N ASN A 42 32.15 -15.13 -24.92
CA ASN A 42 32.91 -15.09 -23.69
C ASN A 42 32.76 -13.73 -23.01
N LEU A 43 32.20 -13.73 -21.79
CA LEU A 43 32.35 -12.66 -20.82
C LEU A 43 33.85 -12.34 -20.72
N VAL A 44 34.25 -11.24 -21.36
CA VAL A 44 35.59 -10.66 -21.21
C VAL A 44 35.80 -10.46 -19.71
N ASN A 45 36.79 -11.15 -19.16
CA ASN A 45 37.33 -10.89 -17.82
C ASN A 45 37.63 -9.38 -17.71
N LYS A 46 36.69 -8.58 -17.18
CA LYS A 46 36.94 -7.17 -16.86
C LYS A 46 38.04 -7.17 -15.81
N LYS A 47 39.26 -6.82 -16.22
CA LYS A 47 40.40 -6.60 -15.30
C LYS A 47 39.90 -5.71 -14.17
N GLN A 48 40.10 -6.13 -12.92
CA GLN A 48 39.76 -5.27 -11.79
C GLN A 48 40.54 -3.95 -11.92
N PRO A 49 39.89 -2.79 -11.70
CA PRO A 49 40.56 -1.51 -11.75
C PRO A 49 41.72 -1.50 -10.73
N VAL A 50 42.84 -0.89 -11.13
CA VAL A 50 44.03 -0.74 -10.28
C VAL A 50 43.66 -0.03 -8.97
N GLU A 51 44.20 -0.48 -7.84
CA GLU A 51 43.99 0.13 -6.53
C GLU A 51 44.34 1.63 -6.53
N GLY A 52 43.53 2.44 -5.84
CA GLY A 52 43.70 3.89 -5.77
C GLY A 52 43.20 4.69 -6.98
N THR A 53 42.73 4.05 -8.06
CA THR A 53 42.12 4.77 -9.19
C THR A 53 40.71 5.31 -8.83
N PRO A 54 40.26 6.42 -9.44
CA PRO A 54 38.90 6.94 -9.22
C PRO A 54 37.80 5.89 -9.46
N LEU A 55 37.96 5.04 -10.48
CA LEU A 55 37.02 3.96 -10.79
C LEU A 55 36.98 2.89 -9.69
N ARG A 56 38.12 2.54 -9.08
CA ARG A 56 38.15 1.56 -7.99
C ARG A 56 37.38 2.07 -6.78
N ILE A 57 37.61 3.32 -6.38
CA ILE A 57 36.89 3.96 -5.26
C ILE A 57 35.37 3.93 -5.49
N VAL A 58 34.93 4.30 -6.69
CA VAL A 58 33.50 4.27 -7.08
C VAL A 58 32.95 2.84 -7.05
N THR A 59 33.71 1.85 -7.52
CA THR A 59 33.31 0.44 -7.53
C THR A 59 33.15 -0.12 -6.12
N ASP A 60 34.09 0.20 -5.22
CA ASP A 60 34.07 -0.23 -3.83
C ASP A 60 32.89 0.42 -3.07
N LEU A 61 32.66 1.73 -3.25
CA LEU A 61 31.48 2.41 -2.68
C LEU A 61 30.16 1.85 -3.19
N LYS A 62 30.05 1.52 -4.50
CA LYS A 62 28.86 0.86 -5.05
C LYS A 62 28.65 -0.53 -4.46
N LYS A 63 29.73 -1.27 -4.19
CA LYS A 63 29.68 -2.58 -3.51
C LYS A 63 29.20 -2.42 -2.06
N ASP A 64 29.74 -1.46 -1.32
CA ASP A 64 29.33 -1.19 0.06
C ASP A 64 27.86 -0.76 0.16
N ILE A 65 27.38 0.05 -0.79
CA ILE A 65 25.96 0.43 -0.88
C ILE A 65 25.08 -0.82 -1.12
N ARG A 66 25.48 -1.73 -2.01
CA ARG A 66 24.75 -2.99 -2.24
C ARG A 66 24.73 -3.85 -0.98
N LEU A 67 25.86 -4.01 -0.30
CA LEU A 67 25.94 -4.74 0.96
C LEU A 67 25.00 -4.14 2.02
N CYS A 68 25.01 -2.81 2.17
CA CYS A 68 24.10 -2.11 3.06
C CYS A 68 22.62 -2.35 2.72
N ARG A 69 22.25 -2.34 1.43
CA ARG A 69 20.88 -2.62 1.00
C ARG A 69 20.45 -4.05 1.34
N ASP A 70 21.30 -5.02 1.05
CA ASP A 70 21.01 -6.44 1.28
C ASP A 70 20.93 -6.72 2.81
N GLN A 71 21.74 -6.04 3.63
CA GLN A 71 21.66 -6.12 5.09
C GLN A 71 20.45 -5.40 5.67
N SER A 72 19.98 -4.30 5.08
CA SER A 72 18.74 -3.62 5.50
C SER A 72 17.51 -4.54 5.39
N GLN A 73 17.45 -5.39 4.36
CA GLN A 73 16.40 -6.42 4.26
C GLN A 73 16.45 -7.41 5.43
N GLN A 74 17.66 -7.80 5.86
CA GLN A 74 17.84 -8.65 7.04
C GLN A 74 17.48 -7.92 8.35
N GLN A 75 17.71 -6.60 8.43
CA GLN A 75 17.30 -5.80 9.58
C GLN A 75 15.77 -5.78 9.76
N HIS A 76 15.00 -5.67 8.67
CA HIS A 76 13.54 -5.71 8.75
C HIS A 76 13.05 -7.03 9.38
N ILE A 77 13.64 -8.16 8.98
CA ILE A 77 13.35 -9.48 9.57
C ILE A 77 13.71 -9.49 11.06
N LYS A 78 14.88 -8.97 11.45
CA LYS A 78 15.31 -8.89 12.85
C LYS A 78 14.37 -8.03 13.69
N ILE A 79 13.94 -6.87 13.20
CA ILE A 79 12.97 -5.99 13.88
C ILE A 79 11.63 -6.72 14.05
N ASN A 80 11.15 -7.41 13.02
CA ASN A 80 9.91 -8.19 13.11
C ASN A 80 10.03 -9.31 14.16
N ASN A 81 11.16 -10.02 14.23
CA ASN A 81 11.40 -11.04 15.24
C ASN A 81 11.43 -10.45 16.67
N LEU A 82 12.03 -9.26 16.86
CA LEU A 82 12.00 -8.56 18.16
C LEU A 82 10.58 -8.18 18.56
N ASN A 83 9.79 -7.65 17.62
CA ASN A 83 8.40 -7.30 17.86
C ASN A 83 7.55 -8.54 18.22
N GLN A 84 7.74 -9.68 17.54
CA GLN A 84 7.07 -10.95 17.88
C GLN A 84 7.51 -11.49 19.25
N SER A 85 8.78 -11.31 19.62
CA SER A 85 9.28 -11.67 20.95
C SER A 85 8.60 -10.86 22.04
N LEU A 86 8.35 -9.57 21.80
CA LEU A 86 7.61 -8.70 22.73
C LEU A 86 6.15 -9.13 22.90
N VAL A 87 5.45 -9.45 21.80
CA VAL A 87 4.08 -10.00 21.89
C VAL A 87 4.06 -11.29 22.69
N SER A 88 5.01 -12.20 22.44
CA SER A 88 5.13 -13.47 23.17
C SER A 88 5.42 -13.26 24.66
N PHE A 89 6.26 -12.28 25.00
CA PHE A 89 6.53 -11.89 26.38
C PHE A 89 5.26 -11.39 27.07
N PHE A 90 4.50 -10.48 26.45
CA PHE A 90 3.22 -10.02 27.00
C PHE A 90 2.22 -11.16 27.21
N VAL A 91 2.12 -12.12 26.28
CA VAL A 91 1.26 -13.30 26.47
C VAL A 91 1.67 -14.08 27.73
N SER A 92 2.97 -14.26 27.95
CA SER A 92 3.48 -14.92 29.16
C SER A 92 3.12 -14.14 30.43
N GLU A 93 3.28 -12.82 30.43
CA GLU A 93 2.93 -11.97 31.58
C GLU A 93 1.43 -11.97 31.88
N LEU A 94 0.58 -11.88 30.84
CA LEU A 94 -0.86 -11.96 31.00
C LEU A 94 -1.29 -13.29 31.62
N LYS A 95 -0.68 -14.41 31.22
CA LYS A 95 -0.91 -15.74 31.81
C LYS A 95 -0.49 -15.85 33.28
N LYS A 96 0.54 -15.12 33.70
CA LYS A 96 0.94 -15.03 35.12
C LYS A 96 -0.05 -14.21 35.96
N GLY A 97 -1.03 -13.55 35.32
CA GLY A 97 -1.99 -12.66 35.97
C GLY A 97 -1.57 -11.19 36.00
N THR A 98 -0.50 -10.81 35.30
CA THR A 98 -0.08 -9.41 35.20
C THR A 98 -1.16 -8.60 34.48
N SER A 99 -1.64 -7.53 35.11
CA SER A 99 -2.71 -6.72 34.54
C SER A 99 -2.24 -5.90 33.33
N VAL A 100 -3.12 -5.69 32.33
CA VAL A 100 -2.85 -4.82 31.17
C VAL A 100 -2.42 -3.40 31.60
N PRO A 101 -3.08 -2.74 32.59
CA PRO A 101 -2.59 -1.46 33.10
C PRO A 101 -1.16 -1.52 33.63
N THR A 102 -0.75 -2.61 34.30
CA THR A 102 0.63 -2.81 34.77
C THR A 102 1.60 -2.82 33.60
N LEU A 103 1.33 -3.61 32.55
CA LEU A 103 2.19 -3.69 31.36
C LEU A 103 2.30 -2.35 30.63
N LEU A 104 1.23 -1.53 30.61
CA LEU A 104 1.25 -0.20 30.01
C LEU A 104 2.10 0.81 30.78
N LYS A 105 2.29 0.65 32.10
CA LYS A 105 3.16 1.56 32.87
C LYS A 105 4.60 1.53 32.37
N TYR A 106 5.05 0.40 31.84
CA TYR A 106 6.42 0.20 31.36
C TYR A 106 6.64 0.59 29.89
N ALA A 107 5.62 1.10 29.19
CA ALA A 107 5.69 1.38 27.75
C ALA A 107 6.90 2.26 27.36
N THR A 108 7.24 3.22 28.23
CA THR A 108 8.37 4.15 28.05
C THR A 108 9.75 3.48 28.05
N LEU A 109 9.93 2.36 28.76
CA LEU A 109 11.22 1.65 28.81
C LEU A 109 11.57 0.88 27.52
N SER A 110 10.59 0.67 26.64
CA SER A 110 10.80 -0.15 25.44
C SER A 110 11.54 0.58 24.30
N GLY A 111 11.60 1.91 24.34
CA GLY A 111 12.01 2.75 23.21
C GLY A 111 11.07 2.65 21.99
N ILE A 112 9.95 1.92 22.09
CA ILE A 112 8.95 1.76 21.03
C ILE A 112 7.95 2.91 21.12
N TYR A 113 7.52 3.43 19.97
CA TYR A 113 6.46 4.41 19.93
C TYR A 113 5.19 3.88 20.64
N LYS A 114 4.64 4.64 21.59
CA LYS A 114 3.54 4.22 22.49
C LYS A 114 2.39 3.52 21.76
N ARG A 115 1.96 4.04 20.59
CA ARG A 115 0.86 3.43 19.81
C ARG A 115 1.19 2.02 19.32
N GLN A 116 2.43 1.78 18.93
CA GLN A 116 2.88 0.47 18.48
C GLN A 116 3.02 -0.50 19.66
N TYR A 117 3.49 -0.03 20.82
CA TYR A 117 3.49 -0.83 22.06
C TYR A 117 2.08 -1.29 22.44
N ILE A 118 1.10 -0.36 22.41
CA ILE A 118 -0.32 -0.68 22.66
C ILE A 118 -0.87 -1.67 21.64
N ALA A 119 -0.49 -1.56 20.36
CA ALA A 119 -0.89 -2.54 19.35
C ALA A 119 -0.36 -3.95 19.67
N PHE A 120 0.91 -4.09 20.00
CA PHE A 120 1.49 -5.38 20.40
C PHE A 120 0.88 -5.94 21.67
N LEU A 121 0.51 -5.10 22.63
CA LEU A 121 -0.18 -5.54 23.83
C LEU A 121 -1.60 -6.03 23.52
N ARG A 122 -2.33 -5.38 22.61
CA ARG A 122 -3.64 -5.86 22.14
C ARG A 122 -3.52 -7.19 21.39
N ASP A 123 -2.51 -7.33 20.53
CA ASP A 123 -2.21 -8.60 19.87
C ASP A 123 -1.95 -9.72 20.89
N ALA A 124 -1.23 -9.40 21.97
CA ALA A 124 -0.96 -10.35 23.05
C ALA A 124 -2.23 -10.73 23.83
N ILE A 125 -3.11 -9.78 24.15
CA ILE A 125 -4.42 -10.06 24.80
C ILE A 125 -5.25 -11.02 23.94
N VAL A 126 -5.35 -10.75 22.64
CA VAL A 126 -6.07 -11.61 21.70
C VAL A 126 -5.41 -12.98 21.57
N ALA A 127 -4.07 -13.04 21.53
CA ALA A 127 -3.32 -14.29 21.42
C ALA A 127 -3.42 -15.16 22.67
N GLU A 128 -3.45 -14.56 23.87
CA GLU A 128 -3.67 -15.28 25.13
C GLU A 128 -5.07 -15.88 25.17
N GLN A 129 -6.11 -15.08 24.90
CA GLN A 129 -7.48 -15.56 24.92
C GLN A 129 -7.73 -16.65 23.86
N LYS A 130 -7.09 -16.57 22.68
CA LYS A 130 -7.20 -17.59 21.63
C LYS A 130 -6.68 -18.97 22.05
N GLN A 131 -5.75 -19.03 23.00
CA GLN A 131 -5.23 -20.31 23.49
C GLN A 131 -6.23 -21.07 24.37
N GLN A 132 -7.30 -20.39 24.81
CA GLN A 132 -8.40 -20.99 25.57
C GLN A 132 -9.49 -21.57 24.65
N LEU A 133 -9.40 -21.37 23.33
CA LEU A 133 -10.38 -21.85 22.35
C LEU A 133 -9.88 -23.06 21.56
N SER A 134 -10.82 -23.95 21.20
CA SER A 134 -10.62 -24.97 20.18
C SER A 134 -10.68 -24.34 18.78
N ILE A 135 -9.52 -24.07 18.18
CA ILE A 135 -9.41 -23.49 16.84
C ILE A 135 -8.80 -24.52 15.89
N THR A 136 -9.46 -24.76 14.77
CA THR A 136 -8.94 -25.61 13.68
C THR A 136 -8.61 -24.77 12.46
N SER A 137 -7.51 -25.10 11.79
CA SER A 137 -7.18 -24.59 10.44
C SER A 137 -7.34 -25.66 9.37
N SER A 138 -7.98 -26.79 9.71
CA SER A 138 -8.26 -27.88 8.78
C SER A 138 -9.66 -27.74 8.20
N LEU A 139 -9.76 -27.81 6.87
CA LEU A 139 -11.04 -27.94 6.18
C LEU A 139 -11.71 -29.31 6.42
N ASP A 140 -10.93 -30.34 6.79
CA ASP A 140 -11.46 -31.67 7.07
C ASP A 140 -12.47 -31.65 8.23
N GLU A 141 -12.25 -30.75 9.20
CA GLU A 141 -13.17 -30.56 10.32
C GLU A 141 -14.53 -30.04 9.86
N LEU A 142 -14.54 -29.06 8.95
CA LEU A 142 -15.78 -28.49 8.37
C LEU A 142 -16.53 -29.54 7.54
N ALA A 143 -15.80 -30.42 6.85
CA ALA A 143 -16.39 -31.49 6.04
C ALA A 143 -17.12 -32.55 6.88
N ASN A 144 -16.90 -32.58 8.20
CA ASN A 144 -17.52 -33.53 9.12
C ASN A 144 -18.63 -32.90 9.98
N TRP A 145 -18.82 -31.58 9.92
CA TRP A 145 -19.91 -30.93 10.65
C TRP A 145 -21.27 -31.35 10.09
N GLN A 146 -22.14 -31.77 11.00
CA GLN A 146 -23.56 -31.99 10.69
C GLN A 146 -24.26 -30.64 10.53
N GLY A 147 -25.07 -30.49 9.48
CA GLY A 147 -25.82 -29.26 9.22
C GLY A 147 -25.03 -28.16 8.52
N ILE A 148 -23.87 -28.47 7.90
CA ILE A 148 -23.05 -27.51 7.15
C ILE A 148 -23.82 -26.84 6.00
N GLU A 149 -24.91 -27.45 5.53
CA GLU A 149 -25.86 -26.91 4.56
C GLU A 149 -26.55 -25.62 5.02
N ALA A 150 -26.43 -25.24 6.30
CA ALA A 150 -26.81 -23.92 6.79
C ALA A 150 -26.00 -22.79 6.09
N ILE A 151 -24.83 -23.12 5.53
CA ILE A 151 -24.08 -22.23 4.65
C ILE A 151 -24.53 -22.45 3.21
N LYS A 152 -24.85 -21.35 2.52
CA LYS A 152 -25.41 -21.41 1.16
C LYS A 152 -24.47 -22.12 0.20
N GLY A 153 -24.97 -23.21 -0.37
CA GLY A 153 -24.25 -23.97 -1.39
C GLY A 153 -23.24 -24.98 -0.85
N PHE A 154 -23.10 -25.10 0.47
CA PHE A 154 -22.28 -26.12 1.12
C PHE A 154 -23.07 -27.40 1.35
N THR A 155 -22.35 -28.52 1.33
CA THR A 155 -22.78 -29.90 1.67
C THR A 155 -21.50 -30.64 2.04
N ASN A 156 -21.55 -31.64 2.91
CA ASN A 156 -20.35 -32.40 3.30
C ASN A 156 -19.55 -32.92 2.08
N GLU A 157 -20.22 -33.42 1.03
CA GLU A 157 -19.58 -33.92 -0.20
C GLU A 157 -18.82 -32.83 -0.95
N LYS A 158 -19.42 -31.64 -1.11
CA LYS A 158 -18.76 -30.50 -1.79
C LYS A 158 -17.57 -29.98 -1.02
N VAL A 159 -17.62 -29.96 0.31
CA VAL A 159 -16.45 -29.57 1.11
C VAL A 159 -15.34 -30.61 0.92
N LYS A 160 -15.66 -31.91 0.92
CA LYS A 160 -14.70 -32.97 0.60
C LYS A 160 -14.13 -32.85 -0.82
N GLU A 161 -14.95 -32.53 -1.80
CA GLU A 161 -14.51 -32.27 -3.18
C GLU A 161 -13.55 -31.07 -3.24
N MET A 162 -13.87 -29.98 -2.53
CA MET A 162 -13.01 -28.81 -2.42
C MET A 162 -11.65 -29.15 -1.79
N ILE A 163 -11.65 -29.96 -0.73
CA ILE A 163 -10.42 -30.43 -0.08
C ILE A 163 -9.57 -31.28 -1.03
N GLN A 164 -10.20 -32.16 -1.82
CA GLN A 164 -9.50 -32.96 -2.84
C GLN A 164 -8.89 -32.08 -3.92
N GLN A 165 -9.61 -31.06 -4.40
CA GLN A 165 -9.12 -30.12 -5.40
C GLN A 165 -7.96 -29.24 -4.89
N LEU A 166 -7.93 -28.93 -3.60
CA LEU A 166 -6.87 -28.14 -2.98
C LEU A 166 -5.55 -28.91 -2.78
N GLY A 167 -5.57 -30.26 -2.83
CA GLY A 167 -4.34 -31.07 -2.73
C GLY A 167 -3.59 -30.82 -1.42
N ASP A 168 -2.31 -30.43 -1.48
CA ASP A 168 -1.47 -30.11 -0.31
C ASP A 168 -1.73 -28.69 0.25
N ASN A 169 -2.51 -27.84 -0.44
CA ASN A 169 -2.82 -26.46 -0.02
C ASN A 169 -4.03 -26.36 0.92
N LYS A 170 -4.28 -27.38 1.76
CA LYS A 170 -5.47 -27.47 2.63
C LYS A 170 -5.54 -26.43 3.74
N HIS A 171 -4.44 -25.70 4.00
CA HIS A 171 -4.28 -24.79 5.13
C HIS A 171 -4.41 -23.29 4.80
N SER A 172 -5.14 -22.94 3.73
CA SER A 172 -5.37 -21.57 3.21
C SER A 172 -4.26 -21.06 2.29
N PRO A 173 -4.52 -20.95 0.97
CA PRO A 173 -3.60 -20.29 0.04
C PRO A 173 -3.34 -18.83 0.46
N PRO A 174 -2.09 -18.33 0.37
CA PRO A 174 -1.78 -16.95 0.72
C PRO A 174 -2.63 -15.94 -0.07
N GLY A 175 -3.37 -15.07 0.64
CA GLY A 175 -4.16 -13.99 0.03
C GLY A 175 -5.53 -14.38 -0.52
N LEU A 176 -5.97 -15.63 -0.34
CA LEU A 176 -7.34 -16.03 -0.68
C LEU A 176 -8.29 -15.79 0.51
N THR A 177 -9.43 -15.16 0.26
CA THR A 177 -10.53 -15.04 1.23
C THR A 177 -11.85 -15.20 0.49
N LEU A 178 -12.72 -16.09 0.97
CA LEU A 178 -14.02 -16.39 0.39
C LEU A 178 -15.12 -16.09 1.41
N SER A 179 -15.85 -14.99 1.21
CA SER A 179 -17.05 -14.70 2.02
C SER A 179 -18.24 -15.53 1.52
N VAL A 180 -18.92 -16.22 2.44
CA VAL A 180 -20.07 -17.09 2.14
C VAL A 180 -21.30 -16.69 2.95
N PRO A 181 -22.48 -16.55 2.32
CA PRO A 181 -23.72 -16.24 3.03
C PRO A 181 -24.35 -17.50 3.65
N LEU A 182 -25.26 -17.27 4.60
CA LEU A 182 -26.18 -18.30 5.11
C LEU A 182 -27.21 -18.70 4.04
N ASP A 183 -27.73 -19.93 4.11
CA ASP A 183 -28.86 -20.35 3.28
C ASP A 183 -30.19 -19.86 3.86
N GLU A 184 -30.80 -18.87 3.20
CA GLU A 184 -32.12 -18.34 3.58
C GLU A 184 -33.22 -19.40 3.61
N ASN A 185 -33.07 -20.52 2.88
CA ASN A 185 -34.04 -21.62 2.77
C ASN A 185 -33.62 -22.87 3.54
N VAL A 186 -32.65 -22.75 4.46
CA VAL A 186 -32.23 -23.84 5.33
C VAL A 186 -33.44 -24.45 6.06
N GLN A 187 -33.49 -25.78 6.11
CA GLN A 187 -34.56 -26.50 6.80
C GLN A 187 -34.25 -26.60 8.30
N LYS A 188 -35.29 -26.67 9.14
CA LYS A 188 -35.11 -26.74 10.60
C LYS A 188 -34.34 -27.99 11.02
N GLU A 189 -34.52 -29.10 10.32
CA GLU A 189 -33.83 -30.36 10.57
C GLU A 189 -32.31 -30.20 10.41
N THR A 190 -31.87 -29.45 9.39
CA THR A 190 -30.47 -29.09 9.19
C THR A 190 -29.93 -28.27 10.35
N LEU A 191 -30.74 -27.33 10.86
CA LEU A 191 -30.34 -26.50 12.00
C LEU A 191 -30.27 -27.32 13.30
N TYR A 192 -31.21 -28.23 13.55
CA TYR A 192 -31.12 -29.17 14.68
C TYR A 192 -29.89 -30.08 14.58
N ALA A 193 -29.49 -30.47 13.36
CA ALA A 193 -28.29 -31.27 13.16
C ALA A 193 -27.00 -30.55 13.61
N LEU A 194 -26.96 -29.21 13.57
CA LEU A 194 -25.82 -28.44 14.09
C LEU A 194 -25.58 -28.68 15.58
N LEU A 195 -26.64 -28.91 16.36
CA LEU A 195 -26.57 -29.15 17.80
C LEU A 195 -25.99 -30.53 18.15
N ASN A 196 -25.96 -31.46 17.19
CA ASN A 196 -25.46 -32.83 17.38
C ASN A 196 -23.94 -32.96 17.20
N ASN A 197 -23.23 -31.87 16.91
CA ASN A 197 -21.77 -31.86 16.79
C ASN A 197 -21.09 -31.85 18.18
N THR A 198 -21.33 -32.86 19.02
CA THR A 198 -20.99 -32.82 20.46
C THR A 198 -19.55 -32.42 20.78
N ASP A 199 -18.59 -32.95 20.03
CA ASP A 199 -17.16 -32.74 20.31
C ASP A 199 -16.63 -31.44 19.68
N THR A 200 -17.36 -30.90 18.69
CA THR A 200 -16.87 -29.85 17.79
C THR A 200 -17.81 -28.65 17.73
N PHE A 201 -18.85 -28.63 18.58
CA PHE A 201 -19.93 -27.65 18.58
C PHE A 201 -19.41 -26.21 18.65
N THR A 202 -18.42 -25.97 19.52
CA THR A 202 -17.71 -24.69 19.71
C THR A 202 -16.27 -24.76 19.20
N THR A 203 -15.98 -25.64 18.23
CA THR A 203 -14.70 -25.62 17.51
C THR A 203 -14.76 -24.61 16.37
N TYR A 204 -13.86 -23.63 16.40
CA TYR A 204 -13.85 -22.51 15.48
C TYR A 204 -12.93 -22.78 14.29
N SER A 205 -13.48 -22.64 13.09
CA SER A 205 -12.72 -22.75 11.85
C SER A 205 -12.03 -21.44 11.52
N LYS A 206 -10.70 -21.47 11.43
CA LYS A 206 -9.83 -20.41 10.92
C LYS A 206 -9.23 -20.85 9.59
N THR A 207 -10.02 -20.70 8.54
CA THR A 207 -9.65 -21.02 7.15
C THR A 207 -9.83 -19.78 6.27
N PHE A 208 -9.61 -19.91 4.96
CA PHE A 208 -9.88 -18.82 4.00
C PHE A 208 -11.38 -18.54 3.81
N ILE A 209 -12.27 -19.39 4.33
CA ILE A 209 -13.72 -19.22 4.25
C ILE A 209 -14.15 -18.31 5.41
N LYS A 210 -14.83 -17.20 5.10
CA LYS A 210 -15.43 -16.27 6.07
C LYS A 210 -16.95 -16.32 5.95
N LEU A 211 -17.66 -16.34 7.08
CA LEU A 211 -19.12 -16.37 7.11
C LEU A 211 -19.66 -14.94 7.13
N GLU A 212 -20.65 -14.63 6.28
CA GLU A 212 -21.33 -13.34 6.39
C GLU A 212 -22.07 -13.23 7.73
N GLY A 213 -21.89 -12.11 8.41
CA GLY A 213 -22.47 -11.87 9.74
C GLY A 213 -21.66 -12.45 10.90
N SER A 214 -20.55 -13.17 10.69
CA SER A 214 -19.68 -13.55 11.81
C SER A 214 -18.20 -13.61 11.43
N GLU A 215 -17.35 -13.16 12.35
CA GLU A 215 -15.91 -13.33 12.23
C GLU A 215 -15.45 -14.76 12.57
N VAL A 216 -16.34 -15.58 13.14
CA VAL A 216 -16.09 -16.98 13.49
C VAL A 216 -17.03 -17.92 12.74
N ILE A 217 -16.56 -19.15 12.51
CA ILE A 217 -17.40 -20.22 11.96
C ILE A 217 -17.29 -21.41 12.90
N SER A 218 -18.42 -21.82 13.47
CA SER A 218 -18.60 -23.04 14.26
C SER A 218 -20.04 -23.53 14.07
N PRO A 219 -20.36 -24.80 14.36
CA PRO A 219 -21.74 -25.27 14.39
C PRO A 219 -22.64 -24.41 15.30
N ALA A 220 -22.14 -24.00 16.47
CA ALA A 220 -22.84 -23.13 17.39
C ALA A 220 -23.12 -21.73 16.78
N THR A 221 -22.14 -21.16 16.09
CA THR A 221 -22.30 -19.85 15.40
C THR A 221 -23.34 -19.93 14.28
N LEU A 222 -23.31 -20.99 13.46
CA LEU A 222 -24.28 -21.21 12.39
C LEU A 222 -25.70 -21.35 12.96
N PHE A 223 -25.85 -22.02 14.10
CA PHE A 223 -27.13 -22.17 14.77
C PHE A 223 -27.67 -20.83 15.26
N VAL A 224 -26.84 -20.05 15.96
CA VAL A 224 -27.23 -18.74 16.52
C VAL A 224 -27.61 -17.74 15.44
N LEU A 225 -26.87 -17.67 14.33
CA LEU A 225 -27.22 -16.78 13.22
C LEU A 225 -28.56 -17.12 12.55
N ASN A 226 -29.03 -18.36 12.70
CA ASN A 226 -30.34 -18.83 12.22
C ASN A 226 -31.42 -18.84 13.31
N ALA A 227 -31.19 -18.19 14.47
CA ALA A 227 -32.15 -18.19 15.59
C ALA A 227 -33.56 -17.76 15.18
N ASN A 228 -33.68 -16.80 14.24
CA ASN A 228 -34.96 -16.29 13.74
C ASN A 228 -35.82 -17.31 12.96
N LYS A 229 -35.27 -18.49 12.63
CA LYS A 229 -36.03 -19.59 12.05
C LYS A 229 -36.88 -20.34 13.08
N PHE A 230 -36.59 -20.14 14.35
CA PHE A 230 -37.30 -20.72 15.48
C PHE A 230 -38.17 -19.66 16.15
N THR A 231 -39.23 -20.08 16.83
CA THR A 231 -39.87 -19.18 17.80
C THR A 231 -38.99 -19.03 19.04
N PRO A 232 -39.12 -17.97 19.86
CA PRO A 232 -38.26 -17.79 21.04
C PRO A 232 -38.27 -18.98 22.00
N LYS A 233 -39.45 -19.60 22.23
CA LYS A 233 -39.60 -20.79 23.08
C LYS A 233 -38.94 -22.03 22.46
N GLU A 234 -39.11 -22.21 21.16
CA GLU A 234 -38.51 -23.33 20.43
C GLU A 234 -36.98 -23.22 20.42
N PHE A 235 -36.45 -22.01 20.25
CA PHE A 235 -35.02 -21.73 20.36
C PHE A 235 -34.49 -22.03 21.76
N GLU A 236 -35.13 -21.51 22.81
CA GLU A 236 -34.75 -21.76 24.22
C GLU A 236 -34.72 -23.25 24.54
N GLN A 237 -35.71 -24.01 24.05
CA GLN A 237 -35.73 -25.47 24.18
C GLN A 237 -34.60 -26.14 23.40
N ALA A 238 -34.36 -25.71 22.16
CA ALA A 238 -33.33 -26.29 21.30
C ALA A 238 -31.91 -26.14 21.88
N ILE A 239 -31.60 -24.98 22.46
CA ILE A 239 -30.26 -24.72 23.02
C ILE A 239 -30.04 -25.31 24.42
N SER A 240 -31.07 -25.86 25.07
CA SER A 240 -31.05 -26.20 26.49
C SER A 240 -30.05 -27.30 26.89
N SER A 241 -29.61 -28.13 25.93
CA SER A 241 -28.64 -29.21 26.14
C SER A 241 -27.20 -28.84 25.78
N ASN A 242 -26.96 -27.65 25.23
CA ASN A 242 -25.68 -27.26 24.65
C ASN A 242 -25.12 -26.05 25.38
N GLN A 243 -23.82 -26.09 25.68
CA GLN A 243 -23.11 -24.93 26.21
C GLN A 243 -22.56 -24.06 25.09
N PHE A 244 -22.77 -22.76 25.20
CA PHE A 244 -22.29 -21.74 24.27
C PHE A 244 -21.18 -20.91 24.93
N THR A 245 -20.45 -20.15 24.12
CA THR A 245 -19.42 -19.24 24.62
C THR A 245 -19.83 -17.79 24.42
N VAL A 246 -19.02 -16.87 24.96
CA VAL A 246 -19.13 -15.44 24.70
C VAL A 246 -19.02 -15.07 23.22
N ASN A 247 -18.43 -15.91 22.36
CA ASN A 247 -18.29 -15.63 20.93
C ASN A 247 -19.63 -15.76 20.19
N GLU A 248 -20.44 -16.76 20.52
CA GLU A 248 -21.79 -16.90 19.96
C GLU A 248 -22.72 -15.81 20.46
N LEU A 249 -22.60 -15.44 21.74
CA LEU A 249 -23.36 -14.32 22.29
C LEU A 249 -22.96 -12.98 21.65
N ALA A 250 -21.67 -12.72 21.48
CA ALA A 250 -21.15 -11.58 20.74
C ALA A 250 -21.69 -11.52 19.31
N THR A 251 -21.71 -12.67 18.62
CA THR A 251 -22.29 -12.79 17.28
C THR A 251 -23.77 -12.41 17.28
N ALA A 252 -24.56 -12.92 18.23
CA ALA A 252 -25.98 -12.58 18.32
C ALA A 252 -26.22 -11.07 18.51
N ILE A 253 -25.43 -10.44 19.39
CA ILE A 253 -25.55 -9.01 19.69
C ILE A 253 -25.22 -8.16 18.46
N LYS A 254 -24.08 -8.43 17.80
CA LYS A 254 -23.64 -7.67 16.62
C LYS A 254 -24.57 -7.80 15.42
N ASN A 255 -25.28 -8.93 15.31
CA ASN A 255 -26.26 -9.15 14.23
C ASN A 255 -27.66 -8.64 14.58
N ASN A 256 -27.83 -7.91 15.69
CA ASN A 256 -29.11 -7.39 16.15
C ASN A 256 -30.19 -8.48 16.28
N ILE A 257 -29.81 -9.68 16.73
CA ILE A 257 -30.77 -10.73 17.04
C ILE A 257 -31.69 -10.23 18.19
N PRO A 258 -33.01 -10.48 18.16
CA PRO A 258 -33.91 -9.95 19.19
C PRO A 258 -33.53 -10.39 20.61
N ASN A 259 -33.76 -9.50 21.58
CA ASN A 259 -33.31 -9.69 22.97
C ASN A 259 -33.85 -10.95 23.64
N GLU A 260 -35.04 -11.42 23.28
CA GLU A 260 -35.58 -12.70 23.78
C GLU A 260 -34.67 -13.91 23.49
N TYR A 261 -34.03 -13.96 22.31
CA TYR A 261 -33.08 -15.03 21.96
C TYR A 261 -31.74 -14.82 22.66
N ILE A 262 -31.27 -13.57 22.74
CA ILE A 262 -30.03 -13.21 23.44
C ILE A 262 -30.13 -13.60 24.92
N PHE A 263 -31.26 -13.29 25.58
CA PHE A 263 -31.49 -13.64 26.98
C PHE A 263 -31.59 -15.16 27.19
N ALA A 264 -32.16 -15.91 26.26
CA ALA A 264 -32.14 -17.37 26.30
C ALA A 264 -30.69 -17.90 26.16
N LEU A 265 -29.92 -17.36 25.22
CA LEU A 265 -28.54 -17.74 24.97
C LEU A 265 -27.62 -17.43 26.16
N MET A 266 -27.80 -16.27 26.81
CA MET A 266 -27.03 -15.88 28.01
C MET A 266 -27.09 -16.94 29.13
N LYS A 267 -28.21 -17.65 29.28
CA LYS A 267 -28.35 -18.73 30.27
C LYS A 267 -27.47 -19.95 29.97
N GLN A 268 -27.02 -20.10 28.72
CA GLN A 268 -26.20 -21.20 28.25
C GLN A 268 -24.71 -20.84 28.16
N VAL A 269 -24.31 -19.64 28.57
CA VAL A 269 -22.92 -19.15 28.53
C VAL A 269 -22.38 -19.03 29.97
N PRO A 270 -21.47 -19.91 30.42
CA PRO A 270 -21.01 -19.91 31.81
C PRO A 270 -20.15 -18.70 32.22
N ALA A 271 -19.37 -18.14 31.28
CA ALA A 271 -18.37 -17.10 31.56
C ALA A 271 -18.67 -15.81 30.80
N LEU A 272 -19.76 -15.12 31.17
CA LEU A 272 -20.25 -13.90 30.49
C LEU A 272 -19.30 -12.69 30.58
N ASP A 273 -18.36 -12.71 31.52
CA ASP A 273 -17.31 -11.71 31.71
C ASP A 273 -16.05 -11.97 30.88
N ALA A 274 -15.99 -13.11 30.18
CA ALA A 274 -14.86 -13.46 29.33
C ALA A 274 -14.78 -12.58 28.07
N LEU A 275 -13.56 -12.44 27.57
CA LEU A 275 -13.26 -11.64 26.39
C LEU A 275 -13.81 -12.30 25.12
N PRO A 276 -14.74 -11.65 24.39
CA PRO A 276 -15.14 -12.09 23.06
C PRO A 276 -13.97 -11.97 22.10
N LEU A 277 -13.66 -13.05 21.41
CA LEU A 277 -12.66 -13.00 20.36
C LEU A 277 -13.29 -12.49 19.06
N TYR A 278 -12.45 -11.87 18.21
CA TYR A 278 -12.76 -11.46 16.84
C TYR A 278 -13.64 -10.20 16.75
N GLU A 279 -13.08 -9.09 17.24
CA GLU A 279 -13.19 -7.79 16.57
C GLU A 279 -11.84 -7.48 15.93
N GLU A 280 -11.82 -7.25 14.62
CA GLU A 280 -10.64 -6.68 13.99
C GLU A 280 -10.41 -5.26 14.56
N ASN A 281 -9.29 -5.06 15.26
CA ASN A 281 -8.73 -3.78 15.74
C ASN A 281 -9.29 -3.18 17.06
N SER A 282 -10.25 -3.82 17.74
CA SER A 282 -10.71 -3.42 19.09
C SER A 282 -10.67 -4.59 20.07
N VAL A 283 -10.29 -4.31 21.32
CA VAL A 283 -10.32 -5.27 22.43
C VAL A 283 -11.41 -4.81 23.38
N LEU A 284 -12.59 -5.41 23.27
CA LEU A 284 -13.70 -5.24 24.22
C LEU A 284 -13.64 -6.40 25.23
N TYR A 285 -13.67 -6.11 26.53
CA TYR A 285 -13.31 -7.11 27.53
C TYR A 285 -14.44 -8.05 27.93
N ASN A 286 -15.70 -7.66 27.70
CA ASN A 286 -16.85 -8.46 28.10
C ASN A 286 -18.10 -8.20 27.24
N MET A 287 -19.18 -8.92 27.53
CA MET A 287 -20.45 -8.78 26.80
C MET A 287 -21.14 -7.43 27.00
N ALA A 288 -20.92 -6.76 28.14
CA ALA A 288 -21.50 -5.45 28.38
C ALA A 288 -20.85 -4.39 27.48
N ASP A 289 -19.54 -4.49 27.22
CA ASP A 289 -18.85 -3.63 26.25
C ASP A 289 -19.43 -3.81 24.83
N ILE A 290 -19.69 -5.06 24.40
CA ILE A 290 -20.34 -5.31 23.10
C ILE A 290 -21.77 -4.73 23.09
N ALA A 291 -22.56 -4.96 24.13
CA ALA A 291 -23.92 -4.42 24.22
C ALA A 291 -23.94 -2.89 24.17
N VAL A 292 -22.94 -2.23 24.77
CA VAL A 292 -22.73 -0.78 24.67
C VAL A 292 -22.39 -0.37 23.24
N SER A 293 -21.50 -1.09 22.53
CA SER A 293 -21.16 -0.79 21.13
C SER A 293 -22.36 -0.82 20.19
N GLN A 294 -23.38 -1.64 20.50
CA GLN A 294 -24.61 -1.76 19.74
C GLN A 294 -25.77 -0.90 20.27
N PHE A 295 -25.52 -0.08 21.30
CA PHE A 295 -26.53 0.75 21.97
C PHE A 295 -27.74 -0.04 22.50
N ASN A 296 -27.53 -1.30 22.94
CA ASN A 296 -28.58 -2.17 23.47
C ASN A 296 -28.71 -2.05 24.99
N LEU A 297 -29.35 -0.96 25.44
CA LEU A 297 -29.48 -0.65 26.88
C LEU A 297 -30.22 -1.72 27.70
N PRO A 298 -31.32 -2.36 27.23
CA PRO A 298 -31.95 -3.45 27.96
C PRO A 298 -30.99 -4.60 28.26
N LEU A 299 -30.12 -4.94 27.29
CA LEU A 299 -29.12 -5.99 27.47
C LEU A 299 -28.01 -5.57 28.45
N VAL A 300 -27.53 -4.33 28.40
CA VAL A 300 -26.56 -3.81 29.38
C VAL A 300 -27.11 -3.93 30.80
N LYS A 301 -28.38 -3.57 31.02
CA LYS A 301 -29.04 -3.70 32.33
C LYS A 301 -29.20 -5.16 32.77
N ALA A 302 -29.52 -6.07 31.86
CA ALA A 302 -29.62 -7.49 32.16
C ALA A 302 -28.25 -8.11 32.52
N LEU A 303 -27.19 -7.74 31.80
CA LEU A 303 -25.82 -8.17 32.09
C LEU A 303 -25.32 -7.64 33.44
N GLN A 304 -25.65 -6.39 33.78
CA GLN A 304 -25.32 -5.81 35.08
C GLN A 304 -25.94 -6.59 36.24
N GLN A 305 -27.18 -7.09 36.09
CA GLN A 305 -27.83 -7.95 37.10
C GLN A 305 -27.10 -9.28 37.33
N LEU A 306 -26.33 -9.74 36.33
CA LEU A 306 -25.49 -10.93 36.41
C LEU A 306 -24.03 -10.61 36.80
N GLY A 307 -23.75 -9.38 37.24
CA GLY A 307 -22.42 -8.94 37.65
C GLY A 307 -21.48 -8.56 36.49
N VAL A 308 -21.97 -8.52 35.25
CA VAL A 308 -21.18 -8.13 34.07
C VAL A 308 -21.46 -6.67 33.74
N THR A 309 -20.53 -5.78 34.08
CA THR A 309 -20.65 -4.34 33.81
C THR A 309 -19.73 -3.88 32.68
N PRO A 310 -20.08 -2.79 31.96
CA PRO A 310 -19.15 -2.20 31.00
C PRO A 310 -17.80 -1.90 31.67
N THR A 311 -16.72 -2.01 30.91
CA THR A 311 -15.38 -1.72 31.40
C THR A 311 -15.33 -0.28 31.91
N ASN A 312 -14.69 -0.04 33.06
CA ASN A 312 -14.51 1.31 33.62
C ASN A 312 -13.07 1.49 34.09
N ARG A 313 -12.12 1.48 33.15
CA ARG A 313 -10.68 1.51 33.45
C ARG A 313 -10.05 2.77 32.84
N PRO A 314 -9.84 3.84 33.64
CA PRO A 314 -9.29 5.12 33.18
C PRO A 314 -7.92 5.07 32.50
N GLY A 315 -7.19 3.96 32.57
CA GLY A 315 -5.92 3.78 31.85
C GLY A 315 -6.02 3.01 30.55
N LEU A 316 -7.22 2.58 30.16
CA LEU A 316 -7.50 1.75 28.99
C LEU A 316 -8.64 2.37 28.21
N PHE A 317 -9.86 2.09 28.66
CA PHE A 317 -11.10 2.61 28.11
C PHE A 317 -12.22 2.39 29.13
N THR A 318 -13.34 3.06 28.89
CA THR A 318 -14.58 2.90 29.63
C THR A 318 -15.74 2.57 28.69
N GLY A 319 -16.89 2.18 29.25
CA GLY A 319 -18.12 2.03 28.48
C GLY A 319 -18.49 3.29 27.70
N LEU A 320 -18.19 4.50 28.22
CA LEU A 320 -18.43 5.72 27.44
C LEU A 320 -17.50 5.85 26.24
N ASP A 321 -16.23 5.43 26.35
CA ASP A 321 -15.36 5.41 25.17
C ASP A 321 -15.91 4.47 24.10
N VAL A 322 -16.37 3.27 24.51
CA VAL A 322 -16.97 2.29 23.62
C VAL A 322 -18.23 2.84 22.95
N ALA A 323 -19.11 3.50 23.71
CA ALA A 323 -20.31 4.14 23.15
C ALA A 323 -19.94 5.24 22.15
N ILE A 324 -19.01 6.12 22.50
CA ILE A 324 -18.65 7.30 21.70
C ILE A 324 -17.99 6.89 20.37
N VAL A 325 -17.06 5.93 20.35
CA VAL A 325 -16.39 5.51 19.10
C VAL A 325 -17.37 4.86 18.12
N ASN A 326 -18.46 4.26 18.62
CA ASN A 326 -19.49 3.59 17.82
C ASN A 326 -20.66 4.49 17.42
N LEU A 327 -20.64 5.79 17.75
CA LEU A 327 -21.68 6.72 17.33
C LEU A 327 -21.73 6.85 15.80
N PRO A 328 -22.92 7.10 15.21
CA PRO A 328 -23.05 7.39 13.79
C PRO A 328 -22.29 8.68 13.45
N ARG A 329 -21.74 8.79 12.24
CA ARG A 329 -20.86 9.90 11.84
C ARG A 329 -21.30 10.57 10.56
N SER A 330 -21.17 11.91 10.50
CA SER A 330 -21.43 12.75 9.32
C SER A 330 -20.14 13.19 8.61
N GLY A 331 -18.98 12.81 9.15
CA GLY A 331 -17.64 13.05 8.63
C GLY A 331 -16.61 12.18 9.37
N ASN A 332 -15.32 12.53 9.33
CA ASN A 332 -14.29 11.70 9.96
C ASN A 332 -14.43 11.63 11.50
N LEU A 333 -14.70 12.76 12.17
CA LEU A 333 -14.74 12.83 13.64
C LEU A 333 -16.05 13.38 14.21
N THR A 334 -16.93 13.95 13.38
CA THR A 334 -18.16 14.60 13.85
C THR A 334 -19.31 13.60 13.94
N PRO A 335 -19.98 13.46 15.10
CA PRO A 335 -21.17 12.65 15.22
C PRO A 335 -22.32 13.14 14.32
N ALA A 336 -23.01 12.21 13.67
CA ALA A 336 -24.28 12.48 13.00
C ALA A 336 -25.40 12.75 14.04
N PRO A 337 -26.60 13.20 13.62
CA PRO A 337 -27.74 13.30 14.53
C PRO A 337 -28.00 12.00 15.28
N LEU A 338 -28.19 12.11 16.60
CA LEU A 338 -28.38 10.96 17.49
C LEU A 338 -29.87 10.66 17.63
N ASP A 339 -30.23 9.38 17.58
CA ASP A 339 -31.57 8.91 17.94
C ASP A 339 -31.66 8.61 19.46
N ALA A 340 -32.85 8.18 19.91
CA ALA A 340 -33.13 7.89 21.31
C ALA A 340 -32.28 6.76 21.92
N LYS A 341 -31.88 5.72 21.16
CA LYS A 341 -31.07 4.63 21.75
C LYS A 341 -29.65 5.11 22.05
N HIS A 342 -29.11 6.02 21.23
CA HIS A 342 -27.78 6.58 21.45
C HIS A 342 -27.76 7.46 22.71
N THR A 343 -28.71 8.40 22.82
CA THR A 343 -28.78 9.30 23.98
C THR A 343 -29.09 8.53 25.26
N GLN A 344 -30.04 7.59 25.24
CA GLN A 344 -30.36 6.76 26.42
C GLN A 344 -29.16 5.95 26.93
N MET A 345 -28.32 5.42 26.03
CA MET A 345 -27.11 4.69 26.44
C MET A 345 -26.07 5.63 27.06
N LEU A 346 -25.81 6.78 26.42
CA LEU A 346 -24.85 7.77 26.91
C LEU A 346 -25.29 8.37 28.26
N ASP A 347 -26.57 8.71 28.39
CA ASP A 347 -27.16 9.24 29.63
C ASP A 347 -27.04 8.20 30.74
N TYR A 348 -27.42 6.94 30.48
CA TYR A 348 -27.30 5.86 31.46
C TYR A 348 -25.85 5.66 31.93
N LEU A 349 -24.88 5.60 31.02
CA LEU A 349 -23.47 5.45 31.40
C LEU A 349 -22.97 6.66 32.22
N THR A 350 -23.39 7.87 31.86
CA THR A 350 -23.03 9.10 32.59
C THR A 350 -23.64 9.11 33.99
N GLU A 351 -24.91 8.73 34.13
CA GLU A 351 -25.61 8.58 35.43
C GLU A 351 -24.96 7.52 36.31
N GLN A 352 -24.43 6.44 35.72
CA GLN A 352 -23.64 5.43 36.42
C GLN A 352 -22.21 5.89 36.76
N GLY A 353 -21.84 7.13 36.43
CA GLY A 353 -20.55 7.72 36.78
C GLY A 353 -19.39 7.35 35.85
N TYR A 354 -19.66 6.76 34.69
CA TYR A 354 -18.63 6.53 33.68
C TYR A 354 -18.15 7.88 33.13
N LYS A 355 -16.88 7.92 32.73
CA LYS A 355 -16.24 9.08 32.10
C LYS A 355 -15.53 8.63 30.82
N ALA A 356 -15.33 9.51 29.86
CA ALA A 356 -14.65 9.20 28.60
C ALA A 356 -13.23 9.76 28.56
N HIS A 357 -12.32 9.10 27.87
CA HIS A 357 -10.99 9.59 27.63
C HIS A 357 -11.04 10.78 26.66
N SER A 358 -10.29 11.83 26.99
CA SER A 358 -10.11 13.00 26.15
C SER A 358 -8.65 13.14 25.75
N GLY A 359 -8.40 13.48 24.49
CA GLY A 359 -7.05 13.81 24.02
C GLY A 359 -6.59 15.16 24.56
N ASN A 360 -5.31 15.46 24.40
CA ASN A 360 -4.82 16.83 24.58
C ASN A 360 -5.63 17.73 23.67
N ALA A 361 -6.54 18.49 24.27
CA ALA A 361 -6.91 19.80 23.78
C ALA A 361 -5.60 20.58 23.72
N ASN A 362 -4.86 20.48 22.61
CA ASN A 362 -4.38 21.73 22.07
C ASN A 362 -5.66 22.52 21.89
N ASP A 363 -5.88 23.44 22.82
CA ASP A 363 -6.81 24.53 22.66
C ASP A 363 -6.69 24.91 21.20
N ASP A 364 -7.75 24.57 20.45
CA ASP A 364 -7.96 25.11 19.13
C ASP A 364 -7.67 26.60 19.29
N LEU A 365 -7.05 27.26 18.31
CA LEU A 365 -6.71 28.70 18.44
C LEU A 365 -7.96 29.56 18.76
N ASN A 366 -9.16 28.96 18.76
CA ASN A 366 -10.46 29.47 19.19
C ASN A 366 -11.16 28.76 20.40
N GLY A 367 -10.60 27.74 21.04
CA GLY A 367 -10.98 27.23 22.38
C GLY A 367 -12.42 26.73 22.63
N LYS A 368 -13.16 26.23 21.62
CA LYS A 368 -14.62 25.93 21.77
C LYS A 368 -15.06 24.52 21.36
N GLY A 369 -14.20 23.50 21.39
CA GLY A 369 -14.57 22.12 21.02
C GLY A 369 -14.36 21.09 22.13
N VAL A 370 -15.03 19.94 22.04
CA VAL A 370 -14.77 18.77 22.90
C VAL A 370 -14.26 17.61 22.05
N SER A 371 -13.16 16.99 22.48
CA SER A 371 -12.60 15.80 21.84
C SER A 371 -12.57 14.63 22.81
N PHE A 372 -13.14 13.51 22.36
CA PHE A 372 -13.06 12.22 23.04
C PHE A 372 -12.20 11.29 22.19
N VAL A 373 -11.18 10.70 22.80
CA VAL A 373 -10.28 9.73 22.16
C VAL A 373 -9.63 8.88 23.24
N SER A 374 -9.63 7.57 23.05
CA SER A 374 -8.86 6.62 23.84
C SER A 374 -7.62 6.18 23.05
N ASP A 375 -6.45 6.25 23.67
CA ASP A 375 -5.22 5.72 23.07
C ASP A 375 -5.25 4.19 22.89
N PHE A 376 -6.12 3.48 23.62
CA PHE A 376 -6.21 2.02 23.62
C PHE A 376 -7.21 1.48 22.59
N ILE A 377 -8.42 2.05 22.52
CA ILE A 377 -9.40 1.74 21.47
C ILE A 377 -8.97 2.50 20.22
N TYR A 378 -8.23 1.83 19.34
CA TYR A 378 -7.66 2.37 18.10
C TYR A 378 -8.74 2.59 17.03
N GLN A 379 -9.78 3.34 17.38
CA GLN A 379 -10.81 3.84 16.49
C GLN A 379 -10.85 5.36 16.63
N GLN A 380 -11.20 6.05 15.55
CA GLN A 380 -11.41 7.49 15.59
C GLN A 380 -12.50 7.78 16.64
N GLY A 381 -12.21 8.63 17.61
CA GLY A 381 -13.20 9.05 18.60
C GLY A 381 -14.16 10.10 18.03
N ALA A 382 -14.61 11.03 18.88
CA ALA A 382 -15.51 12.11 18.48
C ALA A 382 -14.88 13.48 18.72
N TYR A 383 -15.10 14.41 17.79
CA TYR A 383 -14.81 15.82 17.96
C TYR A 383 -16.06 16.64 17.65
N ILE A 384 -16.43 17.51 18.59
CA ILE A 384 -17.61 18.37 18.49
C ILE A 384 -17.17 19.82 18.64
N ASN A 385 -17.30 20.60 17.57
CA ASN A 385 -17.03 22.03 17.56
C ASN A 385 -18.27 22.81 18.04
N GLY A 386 -18.14 23.63 19.09
CA GLY A 386 -19.24 24.38 19.69
C GLY A 386 -19.73 25.58 18.89
N GLN A 387 -19.00 26.05 17.88
CA GLN A 387 -19.48 27.07 16.95
C GLN A 387 -20.29 26.45 15.81
N GLU A 388 -19.81 25.33 15.26
CA GLU A 388 -20.46 24.66 14.13
C GLU A 388 -21.64 23.80 14.56
N ASN A 389 -21.59 23.20 15.76
CA ASN A 389 -22.57 22.24 16.27
C ASN A 389 -22.98 22.56 17.73
N PRO A 390 -23.63 23.71 17.99
CA PRO A 390 -23.88 24.19 19.36
C PRO A 390 -24.76 23.27 20.21
N GLU A 391 -25.78 22.64 19.62
CA GLU A 391 -26.67 21.72 20.36
C GLU A 391 -25.97 20.43 20.77
N GLN A 392 -25.23 19.80 19.85
CA GLN A 392 -24.41 18.64 20.17
C GLN A 392 -23.33 19.01 21.19
N TYR A 393 -22.69 20.17 21.04
CA TYR A 393 -21.69 20.63 22.01
C TYR A 393 -22.28 20.77 23.41
N ALA A 394 -23.47 21.36 23.56
CA ALA A 394 -24.15 21.48 24.84
C ALA A 394 -24.47 20.12 25.48
N TYR A 395 -24.77 19.10 24.67
CA TYR A 395 -24.99 17.73 25.15
C TYR A 395 -23.71 17.01 25.56
N PHE A 396 -22.64 17.13 24.76
CA PHE A 396 -21.37 16.42 24.99
C PHE A 396 -20.43 17.11 25.99
N SER A 397 -20.52 18.43 26.15
CA SER A 397 -19.62 19.19 27.05
C SER A 397 -19.70 18.82 28.54
N PRO A 398 -20.86 18.42 29.11
CA PRO A 398 -20.96 18.00 30.49
C PRO A 398 -20.43 16.59 30.77
N ILE A 399 -20.18 15.77 29.74
CA ILE A 399 -19.68 14.40 29.92
C ILE A 399 -18.30 14.45 30.61
N GLY A 400 -18.16 13.70 31.70
CA GLY A 400 -16.93 13.66 32.48
C GLY A 400 -15.75 13.13 31.68
N LYS A 401 -14.57 13.75 31.85
CA LYS A 401 -13.35 13.47 31.08
C LYS A 401 -12.29 12.74 31.91
N ILE A 402 -11.52 11.88 31.25
CA ILE A 402 -10.34 11.17 31.76
C ILE A 402 -9.15 11.56 30.87
N ASP A 403 -8.00 11.86 31.48
CA ASP A 403 -6.77 12.07 30.73
C ASP A 403 -6.18 10.72 30.25
N ASN A 404 -5.79 10.64 28.97
CA ASN A 404 -5.07 9.51 28.40
C ASN A 404 -3.71 9.22 29.09
N ALA A 405 -3.17 10.19 29.85
CA ALA A 405 -1.93 10.05 30.63
C ALA A 405 -2.14 9.55 32.08
N THR A 406 -3.34 9.12 32.46
CA THR A 406 -3.68 8.76 33.85
C THR A 406 -2.93 7.56 34.44
N LEU A 407 -2.29 6.70 33.64
CA LEU A 407 -1.46 5.62 34.19
C LEU A 407 -0.06 6.13 34.55
N PRO A 408 0.39 5.98 35.82
CA PRO A 408 1.78 6.29 36.20
C PRO A 408 2.75 5.53 35.29
N GLN A 409 3.65 6.27 34.65
CA GLN A 409 4.69 5.69 33.79
C GLN A 409 5.93 5.36 34.61
N VAL A 410 6.55 4.22 34.32
CA VAL A 410 7.86 3.84 34.84
C VAL A 410 8.91 4.42 33.90
N SER A 411 9.55 5.51 34.32
CA SER A 411 10.58 6.18 33.54
C SER A 411 11.97 5.59 33.75
N GLU A 412 12.23 5.03 34.93
CA GLU A 412 13.49 4.41 35.30
C GLU A 412 13.34 2.89 35.42
N PRO A 413 14.31 2.11 34.92
CA PRO A 413 14.30 0.67 35.06
C PRO A 413 14.30 0.21 36.52
N ASP A 414 13.51 -0.83 36.81
CA ASP A 414 13.48 -1.54 38.08
C ASP A 414 13.90 -3.02 37.91
N ASP A 415 13.90 -3.78 39.01
CA ASP A 415 14.28 -5.19 39.05
C ASP A 415 13.18 -6.14 38.56
N SER A 416 12.09 -5.64 37.98
CA SER A 416 11.02 -6.49 37.43
C SER A 416 11.44 -7.20 36.14
N GLU A 417 10.89 -8.39 35.90
CA GLU A 417 11.08 -9.13 34.65
C GLU A 417 10.65 -8.30 33.42
N ILE A 418 9.62 -7.45 33.57
CA ILE A 418 9.11 -6.56 32.52
C ILE A 418 10.16 -5.51 32.17
N SER A 419 10.72 -4.82 33.17
CA SER A 419 11.77 -3.83 33.00
C SER A 419 12.99 -4.41 32.29
N GLN A 420 13.50 -5.55 32.78
CA GLN A 420 14.67 -6.23 32.21
C GLN A 420 14.46 -6.63 30.75
N PHE A 421 13.30 -7.22 30.41
CA PHE A 421 12.99 -7.62 29.05
C PHE A 421 12.90 -6.43 28.09
N LEU A 422 12.25 -5.33 28.51
CA LEU A 422 12.10 -4.14 27.67
C LEU A 422 13.43 -3.44 27.41
N GLN A 423 14.33 -3.40 28.41
CA GLN A 423 15.70 -2.92 28.21
C GLN A 423 16.46 -3.76 27.19
N GLU A 424 16.35 -5.09 27.26
CA GLU A 424 17.01 -5.98 26.29
C GLU A 424 16.51 -5.72 24.85
N ILE A 425 15.20 -5.53 24.69
CA ILE A 425 14.60 -5.17 23.40
C ILE A 425 15.10 -3.80 22.92
N GLN A 426 15.18 -2.81 23.81
CA GLN A 426 15.68 -1.48 23.47
C GLN A 426 17.15 -1.54 23.00
N LEU A 427 18.03 -2.21 23.74
CA LEU A 427 19.45 -2.38 23.39
C LEU A 427 19.61 -3.04 22.02
N LYS A 428 18.89 -4.15 21.77
CA LYS A 428 18.92 -4.83 20.46
C LYS A 428 18.44 -3.94 19.32
N LYS A 429 17.50 -3.02 19.56
CA LYS A 429 17.05 -2.04 18.55
C LYS A 429 18.07 -0.94 18.30
N GLU A 430 18.72 -0.44 19.35
CA GLU A 430 19.79 0.56 19.24
C GLU A 430 20.98 0.02 18.43
N GLU A 431 21.38 -1.23 18.66
CA GLU A 431 22.40 -1.92 17.86
C GLU A 431 22.03 -1.96 16.37
N LEU A 432 20.78 -2.31 16.04
CA LEU A 432 20.29 -2.33 14.66
C LEU A 432 20.26 -0.93 14.01
N ASN A 433 19.87 0.10 14.77
CA ASN A 433 19.81 1.47 14.29
C ASN A 433 21.20 2.08 14.02
N SER A 434 22.18 1.77 14.88
CA SER A 434 23.55 2.26 14.73
C SER A 434 24.18 1.86 13.39
N TYR A 435 23.90 0.62 12.93
CA TYR A 435 24.37 0.11 11.64
C TYR A 435 23.77 0.87 10.44
N SER A 436 22.49 1.23 10.51
CA SER A 436 21.78 1.98 9.46
C SER A 436 22.38 3.37 9.22
N SER A 437 22.87 4.02 10.27
CA SER A 437 23.47 5.36 10.17
C SER A 437 24.72 5.40 9.28
N ASN A 438 25.56 4.35 9.32
CA ASN A 438 26.77 4.26 8.50
C ASN A 438 26.45 4.08 7.00
N CYS A 439 25.42 3.31 6.69
CA CYS A 439 24.94 3.10 5.32
C CYS A 439 24.38 4.38 4.68
N SER A 440 23.74 5.25 5.48
CA SER A 440 23.11 6.49 5.00
C SER A 440 24.08 7.49 4.37
N GLN A 441 25.37 7.43 4.73
CA GLN A 441 26.40 8.35 4.23
C GLN A 441 27.06 7.87 2.92
N LEU A 442 26.93 6.58 2.58
CA LEU A 442 27.59 6.01 1.41
C LEU A 442 27.14 6.64 0.08
N PRO A 443 25.85 6.96 -0.16
CA PRO A 443 25.44 7.68 -1.37
C PRO A 443 26.12 9.04 -1.49
N LYS A 444 26.25 9.82 -0.40
CA LYS A 444 26.96 11.10 -0.42
C LYS A 444 28.43 10.92 -0.79
N LYS A 445 29.10 9.92 -0.19
CA LYS A 445 30.49 9.59 -0.53
C LYS A 445 30.64 9.15 -1.99
N LEU A 446 29.68 8.39 -2.52
CA LEU A 446 29.67 7.96 -3.91
C LEU A 446 29.56 9.15 -4.87
N PHE A 447 28.59 10.05 -4.65
CA PHE A 447 28.44 11.26 -5.46
C PHE A 447 29.72 12.12 -5.40
N ALA A 448 30.29 12.33 -4.22
CA ALA A 448 31.55 13.08 -4.07
C ALA A 448 32.72 12.39 -4.82
N ALA A 449 32.87 11.07 -4.72
CA ALA A 449 33.90 10.31 -5.43
C ALA A 449 33.73 10.35 -6.96
N GLN A 450 32.49 10.38 -7.43
CA GLN A 450 32.17 10.57 -8.85
C GLN A 450 32.25 12.04 -9.30
N LYS A 451 32.46 12.97 -8.36
CA LYS A 451 32.38 14.43 -8.55
C LYS A 451 31.03 14.84 -9.14
N LEU A 452 29.94 14.27 -8.63
CA LEU A 452 28.58 14.55 -9.04
C LEU A 452 27.83 15.32 -7.96
N ILE A 453 26.86 16.12 -8.39
CA ILE A 453 25.91 16.83 -7.53
C ILE A 453 24.65 15.97 -7.37
N GLN A 454 24.05 15.98 -6.18
CA GLN A 454 22.79 15.27 -5.93
C GLN A 454 21.60 16.00 -6.53
N ASP A 455 20.54 15.27 -6.90
CA ASP A 455 19.32 15.85 -7.49
C ASP A 455 18.77 17.04 -6.68
N ARG A 456 18.74 16.93 -5.35
CA ARG A 456 18.26 18.00 -4.46
C ARG A 456 19.06 19.29 -4.66
N ASP A 457 20.38 19.17 -4.77
CA ASP A 457 21.30 20.29 -4.91
C ASP A 457 21.25 20.84 -6.35
N ALA A 458 21.03 19.98 -7.36
CA ALA A 458 20.77 20.40 -8.74
C ALA A 458 19.47 21.23 -8.84
N TYR A 459 18.37 20.77 -8.23
CA TYR A 459 17.12 21.55 -8.15
C TYR A 459 17.30 22.86 -7.37
N ALA A 460 18.13 22.88 -6.33
CA ALA A 460 18.46 24.11 -5.61
C ALA A 460 19.24 25.09 -6.49
N LYS A 461 20.19 24.57 -7.29
CA LYS A 461 20.98 25.38 -8.22
C LYS A 461 20.12 26.00 -9.32
N VAL A 462 19.17 25.25 -9.87
CA VAL A 462 18.18 25.79 -10.83
C VAL A 462 17.43 27.00 -10.24
N ARG A 463 16.93 26.89 -9.00
CA ARG A 463 16.20 27.98 -8.34
C ARG A 463 17.08 29.18 -8.03
N GLU A 464 18.35 28.96 -7.69
CA GLU A 464 19.33 30.03 -7.48
C GLU A 464 19.54 30.82 -8.78
N ILE A 465 19.78 30.12 -9.89
CA ILE A 465 20.00 30.72 -11.21
C ILE A 465 18.73 31.45 -11.70
N GLU A 466 17.54 30.85 -11.55
CA GLU A 466 16.25 31.48 -11.87
C GLU A 466 16.09 32.82 -11.13
N LYS A 467 16.48 32.87 -9.84
CA LYS A 467 16.40 34.07 -9.01
C LYS A 467 17.43 35.14 -9.40
N GLU A 468 18.65 34.73 -9.77
CA GLU A 468 19.75 35.64 -10.08
C GLU A 468 19.62 36.26 -11.48
N TYR A 469 19.22 35.46 -12.48
CA TYR A 469 19.26 35.84 -13.90
C TYR A 469 17.90 36.22 -14.50
N GLY A 470 16.80 36.10 -13.75
CA GLY A 470 15.48 36.55 -14.18
C GLY A 470 15.02 35.87 -15.46
N SER A 471 14.67 36.64 -16.50
CA SER A 471 14.13 36.12 -17.77
C SER A 471 15.13 35.47 -18.72
N ASN A 472 16.44 35.52 -18.43
CA ASN A 472 17.49 34.96 -19.29
C ASN A 472 18.12 33.70 -18.68
N PHE A 473 17.51 33.16 -17.63
CA PHE A 473 18.09 32.08 -16.85
C PHE A 473 18.17 30.77 -17.64
N GLU A 474 17.31 30.54 -18.64
CA GLU A 474 17.32 29.30 -19.41
C GLU A 474 18.62 29.08 -20.20
N ASP A 475 19.13 30.13 -20.84
CA ASP A 475 20.41 30.08 -21.58
C ASP A 475 21.59 29.87 -20.62
N VAL A 476 21.52 30.47 -19.43
CA VAL A 476 22.54 30.26 -18.38
C VAL A 476 22.53 28.81 -17.89
N LEU A 477 21.36 28.19 -17.76
CA LEU A 477 21.26 26.76 -17.43
C LEU A 477 21.88 25.90 -18.53
N GLN A 478 21.61 26.20 -19.80
CA GLN A 478 22.19 25.51 -20.96
C GLN A 478 23.73 25.60 -20.96
N ASP A 479 24.27 26.80 -20.76
CA ASP A 479 25.71 27.07 -20.78
C ASP A 479 26.46 26.36 -19.64
N ILE A 480 25.83 26.19 -18.47
CA ILE A 480 26.41 25.44 -17.35
C ILE A 480 26.35 23.94 -17.62
N ASP A 481 25.15 23.40 -17.83
CA ASP A 481 24.94 22.04 -18.31
C ASP A 481 23.47 21.85 -18.76
N PRO A 482 23.21 21.34 -19.98
CA PRO A 482 21.84 21.15 -20.48
C PRO A 482 20.96 20.25 -19.62
N VAL A 483 21.54 19.40 -18.75
CA VAL A 483 20.77 18.62 -17.78
C VAL A 483 20.00 19.54 -16.81
N LEU A 484 20.54 20.70 -16.45
CA LEU A 484 19.86 21.65 -15.57
C LEU A 484 18.58 22.22 -16.18
N VAL A 485 18.54 22.37 -17.51
CA VAL A 485 17.32 22.72 -18.26
C VAL A 485 16.26 21.63 -18.06
N ASN A 486 16.65 20.35 -18.04
CA ASN A 486 15.74 19.24 -17.75
C ASN A 486 15.21 19.27 -16.31
N TYR A 487 16.06 19.55 -15.31
CA TYR A 487 15.61 19.73 -13.92
C TYR A 487 14.60 20.88 -13.82
N TRP A 488 14.87 22.03 -14.45
CA TRP A 488 13.93 23.15 -14.50
C TRP A 488 12.57 22.74 -15.09
N TRP A 489 12.58 22.06 -16.23
CA TRP A 489 11.38 21.56 -16.87
C TRP A 489 10.52 20.64 -16.02
N ASN A 490 11.15 19.79 -15.21
CA ASN A 490 10.45 18.93 -14.26
C ASN A 490 9.75 19.74 -13.17
N THR A 491 10.36 20.85 -12.72
CA THR A 491 9.69 21.76 -11.77
C THR A 491 8.44 22.42 -12.36
N LEU A 492 8.43 22.70 -13.68
CA LEU A 492 7.26 23.24 -14.38
C LEU A 492 6.17 22.19 -14.57
N ALA A 493 6.54 20.93 -14.86
CA ALA A 493 5.59 19.85 -15.07
C ALA A 493 4.73 19.58 -13.82
N GLY A 494 5.32 19.71 -12.62
CA GLY A 494 4.61 19.59 -11.35
C GLY A 494 3.68 20.78 -11.00
N ARG A 495 3.77 21.91 -11.72
CA ARG A 495 3.00 23.14 -11.45
C ARG A 495 1.79 23.36 -12.37
N THR A 496 1.65 22.56 -13.43
CA THR A 496 0.49 22.68 -14.32
C THR A 496 -0.69 21.89 -13.77
N SER A 497 -1.81 22.56 -13.52
CA SER A 497 -3.08 21.88 -13.23
C SER A 497 -3.48 21.00 -14.41
N SER A 498 -3.95 19.78 -14.12
CA SER A 498 -4.75 19.05 -15.10
C SER A 498 -6.06 19.83 -15.24
N ASP A 499 -6.19 20.65 -16.27
CA ASP A 499 -7.50 21.18 -16.64
C ASP A 499 -8.35 19.96 -17.03
N ARG A 500 -9.25 19.58 -16.12
CA ARG A 500 -10.15 18.44 -16.27
C ARG A 500 -11.44 18.85 -16.98
N SER A 501 -11.58 20.11 -17.42
CA SER A 501 -12.78 20.58 -18.09
C SER A 501 -13.17 19.64 -19.23
N ASP A 502 -14.38 19.09 -19.12
CA ASP A 502 -14.97 18.27 -20.16
C ASP A 502 -15.25 19.17 -21.36
N ASN A 503 -14.63 18.84 -22.49
CA ASN A 503 -14.85 19.54 -23.74
C ASN A 503 -15.34 18.55 -24.80
N VAL A 504 -16.06 19.09 -25.77
CA VAL A 504 -16.78 18.33 -26.80
C VAL A 504 -15.85 17.42 -27.60
N PHE A 505 -14.61 17.86 -27.86
CA PHE A 505 -13.62 17.06 -28.57
C PHE A 505 -13.17 15.81 -27.78
N ARG A 506 -12.92 15.95 -26.47
CA ARG A 506 -12.58 14.81 -25.59
C ARG A 506 -13.73 13.81 -25.52
N GLU A 507 -14.97 14.28 -25.52
CA GLU A 507 -16.15 13.42 -25.54
C GLU A 507 -16.25 12.60 -26.84
N TYR A 508 -15.97 13.20 -28.00
CA TYR A 508 -15.91 12.47 -29.27
C TYR A 508 -14.83 11.37 -29.26
N LEU A 509 -13.64 11.66 -28.73
CA LEU A 509 -12.59 10.66 -28.57
C LEU A 509 -12.99 9.55 -27.59
N ALA A 510 -13.60 9.89 -26.45
CA ALA A 510 -14.03 8.92 -25.44
C ALA A 510 -15.14 7.99 -25.94
N LYS A 511 -16.08 8.51 -26.74
CA LYS A 511 -17.18 7.75 -27.36
C LYS A 511 -16.80 7.07 -28.67
N LYS A 512 -15.54 7.18 -29.12
CA LYS A 512 -15.04 6.67 -30.41
C LYS A 512 -15.81 7.23 -31.62
N GLU A 513 -16.32 8.46 -31.51
CA GLU A 513 -16.99 9.17 -32.61
C GLU A 513 -15.95 9.85 -33.53
N PHE A 514 -15.03 9.05 -34.10
CA PHE A 514 -13.85 9.55 -34.80
C PHE A 514 -14.15 10.47 -35.99
N LYS A 515 -15.27 10.25 -36.68
CA LYS A 515 -15.72 11.15 -37.75
C LYS A 515 -16.01 12.56 -37.24
N LYS A 516 -16.68 12.69 -36.09
CA LYS A 516 -16.96 13.99 -35.48
C LYS A 516 -15.68 14.63 -34.92
N ALA A 517 -14.78 13.83 -34.34
CA ALA A 517 -13.47 14.32 -33.91
C ALA A 517 -12.64 14.84 -35.10
N LEU A 518 -12.66 14.15 -36.23
CA LEU A 518 -12.01 14.58 -37.47
C LEU A 518 -12.56 15.92 -37.96
N GLU A 519 -13.89 16.01 -38.13
CA GLU A 519 -14.56 17.24 -38.56
C GLU A 519 -14.25 18.41 -37.62
N TYR A 520 -14.33 18.18 -36.30
CA TYR A 520 -14.00 19.18 -35.29
C TYR A 520 -12.54 19.66 -35.42
N SER A 521 -11.60 18.72 -35.56
CA SER A 521 -10.18 19.02 -35.68
C SER A 521 -9.82 19.79 -36.97
N GLN A 522 -10.64 19.68 -38.02
CA GLN A 522 -10.46 20.41 -39.28
C GLN A 522 -11.00 21.83 -39.22
N THR A 523 -12.04 22.09 -38.41
CA THR A 523 -12.72 23.39 -38.36
C THR A 523 -12.36 24.22 -37.14
N THR A 524 -11.87 23.58 -36.07
CA THR A 524 -11.62 24.21 -34.77
C THR A 524 -10.19 23.94 -34.30
N PRO A 525 -9.38 24.98 -34.04
CA PRO A 525 -8.04 24.81 -33.47
C PRO A 525 -8.11 24.13 -32.11
N LEU A 526 -7.38 23.02 -31.96
CA LEU A 526 -7.31 22.30 -30.69
C LEU A 526 -6.47 23.08 -29.68
N ASN A 527 -6.96 23.21 -28.45
CA ASN A 527 -6.16 23.78 -27.37
C ASN A 527 -5.09 22.79 -26.88
N GLN A 528 -4.24 23.23 -25.94
CA GLN A 528 -3.13 22.41 -25.42
C GLN A 528 -3.61 21.10 -24.79
N THR A 529 -4.71 21.14 -24.03
CA THR A 529 -5.27 19.96 -23.36
C THR A 529 -5.81 18.96 -24.37
N GLU A 530 -6.55 19.42 -25.38
CA GLU A 530 -7.09 18.58 -26.46
C GLU A 530 -5.98 17.95 -27.30
N THR A 531 -4.95 18.72 -27.63
CA THR A 531 -3.76 18.25 -28.34
C THR A 531 -3.05 17.16 -27.54
N ASN A 532 -2.83 17.36 -26.24
CA ASN A 532 -2.19 16.36 -25.39
C ASN A 532 -3.02 15.08 -25.30
N VAL A 533 -4.35 15.19 -25.16
CA VAL A 533 -5.24 14.02 -25.13
C VAL A 533 -5.18 13.26 -26.44
N LEU A 534 -5.26 13.95 -27.59
CA LEU A 534 -5.16 13.31 -28.90
C LEU A 534 -3.80 12.63 -29.08
N PHE A 535 -2.71 13.30 -28.70
CA PHE A 535 -1.36 12.74 -28.76
C PHE A 535 -1.21 11.48 -27.91
N ILE A 536 -1.72 11.47 -26.68
CA ILE A 536 -1.67 10.29 -25.82
C ILE A 536 -2.49 9.14 -26.43
N ARG A 537 -3.70 9.43 -26.93
CA ARG A 537 -4.61 8.43 -27.46
C ARG A 537 -4.13 7.85 -28.79
N LEU A 538 -3.55 8.65 -29.67
CA LEU A 538 -3.06 8.16 -30.96
C LEU A 538 -1.89 7.19 -30.78
N LEU A 539 -1.05 7.40 -29.76
CA LEU A 539 0.05 6.48 -29.45
C LEU A 539 -0.48 5.10 -28.98
N GLU A 540 -1.66 5.05 -28.35
CA GLU A 540 -2.32 3.79 -27.98
C GLU A 540 -3.05 3.16 -29.18
N ASN A 541 -3.85 3.94 -29.91
CA ASN A 541 -4.73 3.47 -31.00
C ASN A 541 -4.53 4.32 -32.28
N PRO A 542 -3.49 4.02 -33.09
CA PRO A 542 -3.06 4.94 -34.14
C PRO A 542 -3.92 4.92 -35.41
N TYR A 543 -4.53 3.79 -35.78
CA TYR A 543 -5.25 3.63 -37.05
C TYR A 543 -6.32 4.70 -37.30
N ASP A 544 -7.19 4.94 -36.31
CA ASP A 544 -8.28 5.90 -36.44
C ASP A 544 -7.86 7.34 -36.10
N LEU A 545 -6.75 7.51 -35.36
CA LEU A 545 -6.39 8.77 -34.74
C LEU A 545 -5.26 9.53 -35.44
N VAL A 546 -4.39 8.85 -36.20
CA VAL A 546 -3.38 9.53 -37.04
C VAL A 546 -4.04 10.42 -38.10
N PRO A 547 -5.14 10.02 -38.79
CA PRO A 547 -5.86 10.93 -39.70
C PRO A 547 -6.36 12.20 -39.00
N ILE A 548 -6.88 12.09 -37.76
CA ILE A 548 -7.34 13.25 -36.97
C ILE A 548 -6.16 14.13 -36.57
N TRP A 549 -5.04 13.54 -36.17
CA TRP A 549 -3.82 14.28 -35.82
C TRP A 549 -3.29 15.11 -36.99
N ASN A 550 -3.25 14.51 -38.18
CA ASN A 550 -2.74 15.13 -39.40
C ASN A 550 -3.69 16.19 -39.97
N SER A 551 -4.98 16.17 -39.61
CA SER A 551 -5.98 17.11 -40.11
C SER A 551 -6.20 18.35 -39.23
N ARG A 552 -5.38 18.54 -38.19
CA ARG A 552 -5.53 19.66 -37.24
C ARG A 552 -5.37 21.01 -37.94
N THR A 553 -6.37 21.86 -37.80
CA THR A 553 -6.25 23.28 -38.16
C THR A 553 -5.46 24.03 -37.10
N LEU A 554 -4.50 24.85 -37.52
CA LEU A 554 -3.57 25.59 -36.64
C LEU A 554 -2.95 24.68 -35.54
N PRO A 555 -2.20 23.63 -35.92
CA PRO A 555 -1.72 22.62 -34.98
C PRO A 555 -0.79 23.24 -33.94
N VAL A 556 -1.09 23.01 -32.66
CA VAL A 556 -0.16 23.27 -31.56
C VAL A 556 0.66 22.02 -31.22
N PRO A 557 1.93 22.16 -30.80
CA PRO A 557 2.74 21.06 -30.31
C PRO A 557 2.15 20.40 -29.05
N PRO A 558 2.37 19.09 -28.82
CA PRO A 558 2.10 18.48 -27.52
C PRO A 558 3.02 19.09 -26.45
N LYS A 559 2.58 19.06 -25.20
CA LYS A 559 3.32 19.63 -24.06
C LYS A 559 4.69 18.96 -23.85
N ASP A 560 4.74 17.66 -24.10
CA ASP A 560 5.94 16.85 -24.06
C ASP A 560 5.77 15.64 -24.99
N LEU A 561 6.89 14.97 -25.26
CA LEU A 561 6.96 13.79 -26.12
C LEU A 561 7.26 12.51 -25.31
N VAL A 562 7.27 12.56 -23.97
CA VAL A 562 7.87 11.54 -23.10
C VAL A 562 7.31 10.14 -23.37
N ARG A 563 6.00 10.03 -23.66
CA ARG A 563 5.34 8.74 -23.91
C ARG A 563 5.90 7.96 -25.09
N LEU A 564 6.55 8.61 -26.05
CA LEU A 564 7.21 7.93 -27.17
C LEU A 564 8.33 6.98 -26.69
N SER A 565 8.97 7.29 -25.55
CA SER A 565 10.04 6.46 -24.98
C SER A 565 9.56 5.07 -24.50
N TRP A 566 8.25 4.89 -24.30
CA TRP A 566 7.69 3.64 -23.76
C TRP A 566 7.43 2.58 -24.83
N PHE A 567 7.54 2.96 -26.11
CA PHE A 567 7.17 2.07 -27.21
C PHE A 567 8.39 1.45 -27.89
N PRO A 568 8.31 0.15 -28.26
CA PRO A 568 9.35 -0.51 -29.04
C PRO A 568 9.32 -0.06 -30.50
N LEU A 569 10.40 -0.32 -31.25
CA LEU A 569 10.55 0.02 -32.68
C LEU A 569 9.32 -0.29 -33.53
N LYS A 570 8.70 -1.45 -33.35
CA LYS A 570 7.51 -1.87 -34.11
C LYS A 570 6.40 -0.82 -34.09
N LYS A 571 6.21 -0.13 -32.96
CA LYS A 571 5.17 0.89 -32.81
C LYS A 571 5.54 2.19 -33.53
N TRP A 572 6.82 2.57 -33.50
CA TRP A 572 7.33 3.71 -34.26
C TRP A 572 7.17 3.49 -35.77
N GLN A 573 7.46 2.27 -36.23
CA GLN A 573 7.24 1.86 -37.62
C GLN A 573 5.76 1.88 -38.00
N GLU A 574 4.87 1.36 -37.13
CA GLU A 574 3.41 1.40 -37.34
C GLU A 574 2.91 2.85 -37.48
N LEU A 575 3.35 3.76 -36.60
CA LEU A 575 2.99 5.18 -36.66
C LEU A 575 3.43 5.82 -37.98
N ALA A 576 4.68 5.59 -38.42
CA ALA A 576 5.17 6.11 -39.69
C ALA A 576 4.42 5.54 -40.89
N GLN A 577 4.11 4.24 -40.89
CA GLN A 577 3.31 3.60 -41.96
C GLN A 577 1.91 4.20 -42.07
N LEU A 578 1.34 4.65 -40.94
CA LEU A 578 0.06 5.35 -40.90
C LEU A 578 0.16 6.84 -41.26
N GLY A 579 1.37 7.34 -41.55
CA GLY A 579 1.62 8.72 -41.95
C GLY A 579 1.77 9.69 -40.78
N PHE A 580 2.12 9.22 -39.58
CA PHE A 580 2.50 10.09 -38.47
C PHE A 580 3.85 10.75 -38.75
N ASP A 581 3.90 12.08 -38.70
CA ASP A 581 5.12 12.84 -38.90
C ASP A 581 5.93 12.97 -37.60
N PHE A 582 7.14 12.40 -37.58
CA PHE A 582 8.06 12.48 -36.45
C PHE A 582 8.90 13.76 -36.43
N SER A 583 8.74 14.68 -37.39
CA SER A 583 9.37 16.01 -37.37
C SER A 583 8.76 16.97 -36.32
N ILE A 584 7.73 16.51 -35.59
CA ILE A 584 7.11 17.29 -34.53
C ILE A 584 8.09 17.63 -33.40
N THR A 585 7.84 18.78 -32.78
CA THR A 585 8.46 19.18 -31.52
C THR A 585 7.43 19.20 -30.40
N ASP A 586 7.87 19.30 -29.15
CA ASP A 586 6.99 19.74 -28.07
C ASP A 586 6.87 21.27 -27.99
N ILE A 587 6.07 21.78 -27.04
CA ILE A 587 5.90 23.22 -26.82
C ILE A 587 7.20 23.97 -26.47
N ARG A 588 8.30 23.24 -26.21
CA ARG A 588 9.63 23.80 -25.90
C ARG A 588 10.59 23.66 -27.08
N GLY A 589 10.10 23.22 -28.25
CA GLY A 589 10.91 23.04 -29.45
C GLY A 589 11.79 21.78 -29.44
N ARG A 590 11.57 20.83 -28.52
CA ARG A 590 12.37 19.60 -28.48
C ARG A 590 11.89 18.59 -29.51
N ASP A 591 12.83 18.06 -30.28
CA ASP A 591 12.60 16.93 -31.18
C ASP A 591 12.43 15.58 -30.45
N VAL A 592 12.11 14.54 -31.22
CA VAL A 592 11.83 13.18 -30.76
C VAL A 592 13.08 12.38 -30.35
N TYR A 593 14.30 12.86 -30.60
CA TYR A 593 15.51 12.03 -30.49
C TYR A 593 15.87 11.62 -29.05
N ILE A 594 15.55 12.45 -28.05
CA ILE A 594 15.72 12.09 -26.62
C ILE A 594 14.86 10.87 -26.27
N GLN A 595 13.64 10.82 -26.84
CA GLN A 595 12.65 9.78 -26.56
C GLN A 595 13.00 8.50 -27.31
N ALA A 596 13.49 8.66 -28.54
CA ALA A 596 14.07 7.56 -29.32
C ALA A 596 15.26 6.94 -28.60
N ALA A 597 16.20 7.75 -28.13
CA ALA A 597 17.38 7.30 -27.40
C ALA A 597 17.03 6.58 -26.09
N SER A 598 15.97 7.03 -25.41
CA SER A 598 15.45 6.37 -24.22
C SER A 598 14.72 5.04 -24.52
N SER A 599 14.22 4.87 -25.75
CA SER A 599 13.56 3.64 -26.20
C SER A 599 14.58 2.58 -26.62
N SER A 600 15.34 2.83 -27.70
CA SER A 600 16.34 1.88 -28.23
C SER A 600 17.20 2.47 -29.35
N VAL A 601 18.36 1.84 -29.60
CA VAL A 601 19.30 2.23 -30.68
C VAL A 601 18.65 2.12 -32.05
N GLU A 602 17.83 1.09 -32.23
CA GLU A 602 17.13 0.80 -33.47
C GLU A 602 16.08 1.87 -33.79
N VAL A 603 15.46 2.48 -32.77
CA VAL A 603 14.54 3.61 -32.99
C VAL A 603 15.29 4.86 -33.44
N VAL A 604 16.46 5.14 -32.88
CA VAL A 604 17.31 6.25 -33.35
C VAL A 604 17.73 6.03 -34.80
N GLN A 605 18.20 4.82 -35.14
CA GLN A 605 18.56 4.47 -36.52
C GLN A 605 17.35 4.62 -37.46
N PHE A 606 16.17 4.17 -37.04
CA PHE A 606 14.95 4.34 -37.81
C PHE A 606 14.64 5.82 -38.11
N LEU A 607 14.81 6.73 -37.15
CA LEU A 607 14.60 8.16 -37.39
C LEU A 607 15.63 8.75 -38.38
N ILE A 608 16.90 8.32 -38.27
CA ILE A 608 17.97 8.71 -39.20
C ILE A 608 17.65 8.23 -40.62
N ASP A 609 17.28 6.96 -40.77
CA ASP A 609 16.95 6.35 -42.07
C ASP A 609 15.76 7.05 -42.75
N ASN A 610 14.81 7.54 -41.94
CA ASN A 610 13.65 8.30 -42.40
C ASN A 610 13.91 9.82 -42.49
N LYS A 611 15.16 10.27 -42.32
CA LYS A 611 15.60 11.66 -42.48
C LYS A 611 14.84 12.65 -41.59
N ILE A 612 14.49 12.22 -40.38
CA ILE A 612 13.83 13.09 -39.40
C ILE A 612 14.85 14.14 -38.91
N PRO A 613 14.56 15.45 -39.04
CA PRO A 613 15.52 16.49 -38.69
C PRO A 613 15.72 16.60 -37.17
N THR A 614 16.93 16.98 -36.77
CA THR A 614 17.21 17.49 -35.43
C THR A 614 16.91 18.98 -35.36
N VAL A 615 16.71 19.50 -34.14
CA VAL A 615 16.58 20.94 -33.89
C VAL A 615 17.83 21.44 -33.15
N PRO A 616 18.83 22.03 -33.83
CA PRO A 616 20.11 22.38 -33.22
C PRO A 616 20.03 23.52 -32.19
N SER A 617 19.03 24.41 -32.31
CA SER A 617 18.86 25.56 -31.41
C SER A 617 17.99 25.26 -30.18
N LYS A 618 17.69 23.98 -29.89
CA LYS A 618 16.86 23.62 -28.74
C LYS A 618 17.70 23.70 -27.46
N LEU A 619 17.09 24.18 -26.38
CA LEU A 619 17.66 24.05 -25.05
C LEU A 619 17.54 22.60 -24.57
N GLY A 620 18.35 22.22 -23.59
CA GLY A 620 18.37 20.90 -22.98
C GLY A 620 19.30 19.91 -23.69
N VAL A 621 19.28 18.68 -23.19
CA VAL A 621 20.23 17.64 -23.62
C VAL A 621 20.01 17.23 -25.07
N ASP A 622 21.10 16.97 -25.78
CA ASP A 622 21.05 16.36 -27.10
C ASP A 622 21.31 14.84 -27.05
N ILE A 623 21.31 14.19 -28.22
CA ILE A 623 21.51 12.74 -28.29
C ILE A 623 22.96 12.33 -27.97
N LEU A 624 23.94 13.21 -28.19
CA LEU A 624 25.34 12.93 -27.87
C LEU A 624 25.57 13.00 -26.37
N ASP A 625 24.94 13.95 -25.66
CA ASP A 625 24.91 13.98 -24.20
C ASP A 625 24.45 12.65 -23.62
N LEU A 626 23.30 12.16 -24.08
CA LEU A 626 22.74 10.89 -23.63
C LEU A 626 23.66 9.70 -23.94
N ALA A 627 24.24 9.65 -25.13
CA ALA A 627 25.14 8.58 -25.53
C ALA A 627 26.44 8.55 -24.69
N LEU A 628 26.99 9.72 -24.36
CA LEU A 628 28.17 9.85 -23.50
C LEU A 628 27.85 9.51 -22.04
N GLU A 629 26.68 9.90 -21.55
CA GLU A 629 26.21 9.52 -20.22
C GLU A 629 25.93 8.03 -20.08
N GLN A 630 25.32 7.42 -21.09
CA GLN A 630 25.12 5.98 -21.17
C GLN A 630 26.47 5.26 -21.15
N SER A 631 27.45 5.76 -21.91
CA SER A 631 28.80 5.19 -21.94
C SER A 631 29.46 5.22 -20.56
N TYR A 632 29.28 6.32 -19.81
CA TYR A 632 29.79 6.45 -18.45
C TYR A 632 29.07 5.50 -17.47
N THR A 633 27.76 5.38 -17.62
CA THR A 633 26.92 4.56 -16.73
C THR A 633 27.22 3.08 -16.90
N GLN A 634 27.41 2.62 -18.14
CA GLN A 634 27.71 1.22 -18.48
C GLN A 634 29.20 0.88 -18.35
N GLY A 635 30.09 1.89 -18.44
CA GLY A 635 31.53 1.70 -18.46
C GLY A 635 32.03 1.05 -19.76
N GLU A 636 31.30 1.22 -20.85
CA GLU A 636 31.59 0.76 -22.20
C GLU A 636 31.09 1.79 -23.22
N LEU A 637 31.63 1.81 -24.44
CA LEU A 637 31.20 2.79 -25.44
C LEU A 637 29.78 2.47 -25.91
N SER A 638 28.83 3.40 -25.71
CA SER A 638 27.44 3.18 -26.10
C SER A 638 27.32 3.01 -27.63
N PRO A 639 26.52 2.05 -28.11
CA PRO A 639 26.20 1.91 -29.53
C PRO A 639 25.44 3.12 -30.11
N MET A 640 24.94 4.02 -29.26
CA MET A 640 24.34 5.30 -29.70
C MET A 640 25.37 6.32 -30.19
N VAL A 641 26.64 6.21 -29.78
CA VAL A 641 27.65 7.23 -30.09
C VAL A 641 27.85 7.42 -31.60
N PRO A 642 28.02 6.36 -32.42
CA PRO A 642 28.15 6.54 -33.88
C PRO A 642 26.93 7.19 -34.53
N LEU A 643 25.72 6.96 -33.99
CA LEU A 643 24.48 7.56 -34.50
C LEU A 643 24.38 9.03 -34.11
N ALA A 644 24.69 9.35 -32.85
CA ALA A 644 24.71 10.73 -32.36
C ALA A 644 25.69 11.60 -33.14
N LEU A 645 26.85 11.05 -33.51
CA LEU A 645 27.86 11.75 -34.32
C LEU A 645 27.41 12.06 -35.76
N GLN A 646 26.39 11.39 -36.29
CA GLN A 646 25.78 11.74 -37.59
C GLN A 646 24.81 12.92 -37.46
N LEU A 647 24.30 13.17 -36.25
CA LEU A 647 23.23 14.12 -35.96
C LEU A 647 23.72 15.43 -35.35
N VAL A 648 24.87 15.40 -34.66
CA VAL A 648 25.45 16.57 -33.98
C VAL A 648 26.56 17.16 -34.83
N GLU A 649 26.31 18.35 -35.40
CA GLU A 649 27.26 19.05 -36.27
C GLU A 649 28.34 19.82 -35.50
N LYS A 650 28.01 20.32 -34.30
CA LYS A 650 28.90 21.13 -33.47
C LYS A 650 28.95 20.57 -32.05
N PHE A 651 30.17 20.35 -31.55
CA PHE A 651 30.38 19.94 -30.16
C PHE A 651 30.39 21.14 -29.22
N GLU A 652 29.66 20.99 -28.13
CA GLU A 652 29.47 21.98 -27.08
C GLU A 652 30.41 21.72 -25.89
N PRO A 653 30.70 22.74 -25.05
CA PRO A 653 31.55 22.57 -23.86
C PRO A 653 31.17 21.40 -22.95
N ASN A 654 29.86 21.18 -22.75
CA ASN A 654 29.31 20.08 -21.95
C ASN A 654 29.64 18.68 -22.53
N HIS A 655 29.71 18.51 -23.86
CA HIS A 655 30.15 17.27 -24.48
C HIS A 655 31.58 16.96 -24.06
N PHE A 656 32.47 17.94 -24.15
CA PHE A 656 33.86 17.79 -23.70
C PHE A 656 33.97 17.49 -22.21
N SER A 657 33.14 18.10 -21.37
CA SER A 657 33.08 17.82 -19.93
C SER A 657 32.63 16.38 -19.62
N ARG A 658 31.69 15.82 -20.39
CA ARG A 658 31.29 14.40 -20.33
C ARG A 658 32.41 13.47 -20.82
N VAL A 659 33.12 13.84 -21.89
CA VAL A 659 34.31 13.09 -22.36
C VAL A 659 35.45 13.13 -21.34
N ALA A 660 35.69 14.25 -20.68
CA ALA A 660 36.66 14.38 -19.60
C ALA A 660 36.32 13.44 -18.42
N ARG A 661 35.03 13.27 -18.12
CA ARG A 661 34.54 12.27 -17.15
C ARG A 661 34.85 10.84 -17.61
N LEU A 662 34.58 10.49 -18.86
CA LEU A 662 34.98 9.19 -19.42
C LEU A 662 36.50 8.98 -19.34
N LYS A 663 37.31 9.98 -19.67
CA LYS A 663 38.78 9.91 -19.56
C LYS A 663 39.24 9.62 -18.13
N THR A 664 38.58 10.21 -17.14
CA THR A 664 38.93 10.07 -15.71
C THR A 664 38.56 8.71 -15.14
N PHE A 665 37.36 8.22 -15.46
CA PHE A 665 36.82 6.99 -14.84
C PHE A 665 36.95 5.75 -15.72
N TYR A 666 36.96 5.90 -17.05
CA TYR A 666 37.01 4.79 -18.02
C TYR A 666 37.97 5.13 -19.18
N PRO A 667 39.29 5.19 -18.93
CA PRO A 667 40.27 5.64 -19.92
C PRO A 667 40.26 4.80 -21.21
N GLU A 668 39.97 3.50 -21.12
CA GLU A 668 39.85 2.62 -22.31
C GLU A 668 38.64 3.00 -23.20
N VAL A 669 37.49 3.29 -22.59
CA VAL A 669 36.28 3.78 -23.30
C VAL A 669 36.54 5.13 -23.94
N TYR A 670 37.24 6.01 -23.23
CA TYR A 670 37.70 7.29 -23.77
C TYR A 670 38.60 7.11 -25.00
N GLN A 671 39.55 6.17 -24.98
CA GLN A 671 40.39 5.91 -26.15
C GLN A 671 39.56 5.42 -27.34
N GLN A 672 38.59 4.52 -27.13
CA GLN A 672 37.68 4.07 -28.19
C GLN A 672 36.88 5.24 -28.78
N LEU A 673 36.35 6.13 -27.93
CA LEU A 673 35.61 7.32 -28.36
C LEU A 673 36.47 8.26 -29.22
N VAL A 674 37.70 8.57 -28.79
CA VAL A 674 38.60 9.48 -29.52
C VAL A 674 39.14 8.86 -30.80
N GLN A 675 39.28 7.53 -30.87
CA GLN A 675 39.59 6.83 -32.11
C GLN A 675 38.43 6.89 -33.10
N LEU A 676 37.18 6.84 -32.63
CA LEU A 676 35.99 6.98 -33.46
C LEU A 676 35.86 8.41 -34.01
N ASN A 677 36.09 9.43 -33.19
CA ASN A 677 36.12 10.83 -33.63
C ASN A 677 37.13 11.66 -32.82
N HIS A 678 38.24 12.02 -33.48
CA HIS A 678 39.33 12.78 -32.85
C HIS A 678 38.92 14.18 -32.37
N ALA A 679 37.87 14.78 -32.94
CA ALA A 679 37.41 16.12 -32.56
C ALA A 679 36.74 16.14 -31.16
N LEU A 680 36.41 14.98 -30.58
CA LEU A 680 35.89 14.87 -29.20
C LEU A 680 36.99 14.87 -28.13
N LYS A 681 38.27 15.02 -28.51
CA LYS A 681 39.37 15.09 -27.54
C LYS A 681 39.25 16.38 -26.71
N PRO A 682 39.01 16.31 -25.38
CA PRO A 682 38.93 17.49 -24.53
C PRO A 682 40.31 18.14 -24.39
N ALA A 683 40.33 19.46 -24.22
CA ALA A 683 41.54 20.21 -23.92
C ALA A 683 42.12 19.80 -22.55
N GLU A 684 43.39 20.13 -22.34
CA GLU A 684 43.98 19.96 -21.00
C GLU A 684 43.30 20.92 -20.01
N GLY A 685 42.92 20.40 -18.83
CA GLY A 685 42.23 21.19 -17.82
C GLY A 685 40.71 21.34 -18.01
N THR A 686 40.09 20.69 -19.02
CA THR A 686 38.62 20.66 -19.14
C THR A 686 37.97 20.14 -17.85
N GLU A 687 37.00 20.88 -17.32
CA GLU A 687 36.26 20.52 -16.12
C GLU A 687 35.40 19.26 -16.33
N LEU A 688 35.11 18.55 -15.24
CA LEU A 688 34.31 17.33 -15.28
C LEU A 688 32.83 17.69 -15.20
N ASN A 689 32.00 17.05 -16.02
CA ASN A 689 30.55 17.19 -15.89
C ASN A 689 30.07 16.66 -14.53
N HIS A 690 29.32 17.52 -13.81
CA HIS A 690 28.86 17.30 -12.44
C HIS A 690 27.42 16.79 -12.32
N TYR A 691 26.69 16.74 -13.43
CA TYR A 691 25.27 16.38 -13.46
C TYR A 691 25.05 15.05 -14.18
N ILE A 692 23.96 14.36 -13.86
CA ILE A 692 23.49 13.17 -14.57
C ILE A 692 22.08 13.44 -15.04
N PHE A 693 21.80 13.09 -16.29
CA PHE A 693 20.46 13.09 -16.84
C PHE A 693 19.64 11.94 -16.23
N ASN A 694 18.59 12.28 -15.50
CA ASN A 694 17.54 11.35 -15.10
C ASN A 694 16.27 11.69 -15.89
N ASN A 695 15.81 10.75 -16.72
CA ASN A 695 14.52 10.86 -17.39
C ASN A 695 13.43 10.53 -16.35
N HIS A 696 12.80 11.57 -15.77
CA HIS A 696 11.77 11.45 -14.75
C HIS A 696 10.36 11.43 -15.33
#